data_AF-A0AAE0D763-F1
#
_entry.id   AF-A0AAE0D763-F1
#
_cell.length_a   1.000
_cell.length_b   1.000
_cell.length_c   1.000
_cell.angle_alpha   90.00
_cell.angle_beta   90.00
_cell.angle_gamma   90.00
#
_symmetry.space_group_name_H-M   'P 1'
#
loop_
_entity.id
_entity.type
_entity.pdbx_description
1 polymer ?
#
loop_
_entity_poly.entity_id
_entity_poly.type
_entity_poly.pdbx_seq_one_letter_code
_entity_poly.pdbx_strand_id
1 'polypeptide(L)'
;MSKRNTVQMLEDDSVPQDYLPSYETAMAESMRQQRNSVNSDGRIDVNLDSRLATTLARFVPDFKDPSIAAATAAQGPPPEYVEAAARFADKKNFPVKLNIVIQVVGSRGDVQPFIALGNELQTYGHRVRLATHDVFDSFVRKSNLEFYPIGGDPSELMAYMVKNPGLIPSLKSLKGGDIQKKRKMVKEMLEGCWKSCIEPDTLTGRPFVADAIIANPPSFAHVHCAQALSVPLHLMFTMPWSSTRAFPHPLANLKFGEKGVVDQSTANFVSYSIVEWLTWQGLGDVINEWRKTMDLEEVPFSEGPVLAEAQKIPFTYCWSPALVPKPEDWPAYIDVCGFFFREPPQYTPPPDLAEFLAKGPTPIYIGFGSIVIDHPEEMTKTLVEAVRATGVRAIISKGWSNLGGIEADDVFFLGDCPHEWLFANVAAVFHHGGAGTTACGLLNGRPTTIVPFFGDQPFWGDMVAIAGAGPKPIPHKQLNVENLSEAIRFCLTPEALTAAGELAAKMKTENGVATAVKSFHANLPLEDLPCDIFPDQPATWEYKRGKKHVKLSKKAAGILLDHLKIGQKKMSPHDTRSIIIENRRWDPVTGASSALLGAATGMFKGATDIVVKPVQTYHERSKMKSAEMEDVISSGSQTPTRSASSSLAPPSSDALERPRSAGRASTSGSASGSGSTTGAVLKASASGVGGFFKAYGKFYLDVPLAVTDGLRNVPKLYGEKVEERKPINDWKSGTIEGGKHFVVGLSEGFADLFVQPYKGGRDGGAAGAALGVGKGVLNMATKTASATLGIVAYPGQGIYKSIRTAVHSKTRRNIAAARQAEGDYLARNSNFEVQAVLHRFDTLCRLSEEKKDKKGRKSDESALAERQTY
;
A
#
# COMPACT_ATOMS: atom_id res chain seq x y z
N MET A 1 -29.40 -71.58 -5.86
CA MET A 1 -27.95 -71.87 -5.76
C MET A 1 -27.54 -72.56 -7.06
N SER A 2 -26.36 -72.38 -7.65
CA SER A 2 -25.18 -71.60 -7.22
C SER A 2 -24.68 -70.64 -8.31
N LYS A 3 -23.59 -69.91 -8.04
CA LYS A 3 -23.01 -68.84 -8.88
C LYS A 3 -22.39 -69.37 -10.18
N ARG A 4 -22.40 -68.54 -11.23
CA ARG A 4 -21.30 -68.42 -12.20
C ARG A 4 -20.90 -66.95 -12.26
N ASN A 5 -19.63 -66.65 -12.07
CA ASN A 5 -19.11 -65.28 -12.11
C ASN A 5 -18.90 -64.86 -13.57
N THR A 6 -19.28 -63.62 -13.90
CA THR A 6 -18.97 -63.01 -15.20
C THR A 6 -17.61 -62.30 -15.15
N VAL A 7 -16.96 -62.19 -16.31
CA VAL A 7 -15.57 -61.77 -16.49
C VAL A 7 -15.37 -60.26 -16.25
N GLN A 8 -14.16 -59.89 -15.83
CA GLN A 8 -13.73 -58.50 -15.66
C GLN A 8 -13.74 -57.72 -16.99
N MET A 9 -14.16 -56.47 -16.94
CA MET A 9 -13.76 -55.43 -17.87
C MET A 9 -13.08 -54.32 -17.06
N LEU A 10 -12.04 -53.72 -17.61
CA LEU A 10 -11.34 -52.60 -16.99
C LEU A 10 -12.12 -51.31 -17.25
N GLU A 11 -12.53 -50.62 -16.19
CA GLU A 11 -12.83 -49.19 -16.27
C GLU A 11 -11.52 -48.44 -16.01
N ASP A 12 -11.15 -47.54 -16.92
CA ASP A 12 -9.89 -46.80 -16.89
C ASP A 12 -10.16 -45.29 -16.85
N ASP A 13 -9.23 -44.53 -16.25
CA ASP A 13 -9.22 -43.07 -16.12
C ASP A 13 -10.54 -42.39 -15.70
N SER A 14 -10.91 -42.54 -14.42
CA SER A 14 -11.72 -41.51 -13.75
C SER A 14 -10.82 -40.32 -13.38
N VAL A 15 -11.08 -39.16 -14.00
CA VAL A 15 -10.27 -37.93 -13.83
C VAL A 15 -10.19 -37.52 -12.34
N PRO A 16 -8.99 -37.36 -11.75
CA PRO A 16 -8.83 -36.91 -10.37
C PRO A 16 -9.48 -35.55 -10.14
N GLN A 17 -10.52 -35.52 -9.31
CA GLN A 17 -11.38 -34.35 -9.10
C GLN A 17 -10.79 -33.37 -8.06
N ASP A 18 -9.52 -32.98 -8.24
CA ASP A 18 -8.82 -31.98 -7.42
C ASP A 18 -9.33 -30.55 -7.68
N TYR A 19 -10.56 -30.29 -7.24
CA TYR A 19 -11.12 -28.94 -7.13
C TYR A 19 -10.33 -28.16 -6.08
N LEU A 20 -9.33 -27.40 -6.53
CA LEU A 20 -8.61 -26.46 -5.68
C LEU A 20 -9.60 -25.44 -5.07
N PRO A 21 -9.63 -25.27 -3.75
CA PRO A 21 -10.41 -24.21 -3.12
C PRO A 21 -9.91 -22.83 -3.57
N SER A 22 -10.81 -21.84 -3.66
CA SER A 22 -10.42 -20.46 -3.98
C SER A 22 -9.39 -19.93 -2.98
N TYR A 23 -8.61 -18.93 -3.37
CA TYR A 23 -7.64 -18.27 -2.46
C TYR A 23 -8.28 -17.92 -1.11
N GLU A 24 -9.44 -17.27 -1.13
CA GLU A 24 -10.22 -16.91 0.07
C GLU A 24 -10.61 -18.14 0.93
N THR A 25 -10.94 -19.26 0.30
CA THR A 25 -11.27 -20.51 1.00
C THR A 25 -10.02 -21.15 1.61
N ALA A 26 -8.89 -21.16 0.90
CA ALA A 26 -7.61 -21.62 1.44
C ALA A 26 -7.14 -20.76 2.64
N MET A 27 -7.37 -19.44 2.59
CA MET A 27 -7.15 -18.56 3.75
C MET A 27 -8.08 -18.97 4.91
N ALA A 28 -9.38 -19.11 4.64
CA ALA A 28 -10.41 -19.40 5.65
C ALA A 28 -10.28 -20.79 6.31
N GLU A 29 -9.71 -21.78 5.62
CA GLU A 29 -9.33 -23.07 6.22
C GLU A 29 -8.08 -22.92 7.10
N SER A 30 -7.02 -22.29 6.59
CA SER A 30 -5.77 -22.14 7.34
C SER A 30 -5.96 -21.31 8.63
N MET A 31 -6.91 -20.36 8.61
CA MET A 31 -7.41 -19.63 9.79
C MET A 31 -7.88 -20.51 10.96
N ARG A 32 -8.40 -21.71 10.70
CA ARG A 32 -8.81 -22.62 11.78
C ARG A 32 -7.62 -23.33 12.42
N GLN A 33 -6.50 -23.47 11.70
CA GLN A 33 -5.31 -24.20 12.14
C GLN A 33 -4.28 -23.30 12.84
N GLN A 34 -4.03 -22.07 12.34
CA GLN A 34 -3.00 -21.17 12.91
C GLN A 34 -3.41 -20.38 14.17
N ARG A 35 -4.61 -20.59 14.72
CA ARG A 35 -5.08 -19.89 15.94
C ARG A 35 -4.21 -20.07 17.20
N ASN A 36 -3.27 -21.01 17.19
CA ASN A 36 -2.41 -21.35 18.33
C ASN A 36 -0.90 -21.14 18.07
N SER A 37 -0.47 -20.58 16.93
CA SER A 37 0.94 -20.59 16.50
C SER A 37 1.69 -19.28 16.81
N VAL A 38 1.92 -19.01 18.10
CA VAL A 38 2.65 -17.84 18.62
C VAL A 38 3.66 -18.29 19.68
N ASN A 39 4.94 -17.93 19.50
CA ASN A 39 6.00 -18.16 20.48
C ASN A 39 6.10 -17.00 21.49
N SER A 40 6.84 -17.21 22.58
CA SER A 40 7.01 -16.21 23.66
C SER A 40 7.99 -15.07 23.36
N ASP A 41 8.51 -14.98 22.12
CA ASP A 41 9.28 -13.85 21.57
C ASP A 41 8.39 -12.89 20.75
N GLY A 42 7.12 -13.27 20.52
CA GLY A 42 6.11 -12.43 19.90
C GLY A 42 6.11 -12.38 18.38
N ARG A 43 6.99 -13.15 17.75
CA ARG A 43 7.01 -13.31 16.31
C ARG A 43 6.03 -14.40 15.89
N ILE A 44 5.33 -14.19 14.78
CA ILE A 44 4.34 -15.12 14.24
C ILE A 44 5.05 -16.34 13.66
N ASP A 45 4.64 -17.56 14.02
CA ASP A 45 5.14 -18.77 13.36
C ASP A 45 4.55 -18.90 11.95
N VAL A 46 5.42 -18.69 10.95
CA VAL A 46 5.13 -18.94 9.54
C VAL A 46 5.57 -20.37 9.21
N ASN A 47 4.64 -21.32 9.27
CA ASN A 47 4.87 -22.68 8.76
C ASN A 47 4.80 -22.66 7.22
N LEU A 48 5.93 -22.93 6.57
CA LEU A 48 6.08 -22.83 5.12
C LEU A 48 5.48 -24.03 4.35
N ASP A 49 5.29 -25.17 5.02
CA ASP A 49 4.56 -26.33 4.48
C ASP A 49 3.02 -26.15 4.57
N SER A 50 2.53 -25.04 5.11
CA SER A 50 1.09 -24.76 5.22
C SER A 50 0.43 -24.52 3.85
N ARG A 51 -0.87 -24.83 3.74
CA ARG A 51 -1.68 -24.47 2.55
C ARG A 51 -1.64 -22.97 2.25
N LEU A 52 -1.59 -22.13 3.29
CA LEU A 52 -1.42 -20.67 3.18
C LEU A 52 -0.10 -20.30 2.49
N ALA A 53 1.03 -20.71 3.06
CA ALA A 53 2.34 -20.33 2.56
C ALA A 53 2.63 -20.92 1.17
N THR A 54 2.27 -22.19 0.93
CA THR A 54 2.41 -22.83 -0.39
C THR A 54 1.47 -22.25 -1.45
N THR A 55 0.32 -21.68 -1.07
CA THR A 55 -0.54 -20.93 -2.01
C THR A 55 0.03 -19.55 -2.30
N LEU A 56 0.48 -18.81 -1.28
CA LEU A 56 1.11 -17.49 -1.46
C LEU A 56 2.40 -17.56 -2.28
N ALA A 57 3.25 -18.57 -2.04
CA ALA A 57 4.48 -18.79 -2.78
C ALA A 57 4.27 -18.94 -4.29
N ARG A 58 3.14 -19.53 -4.73
CA ARG A 58 2.78 -19.66 -6.16
C ARG A 58 2.43 -18.34 -6.84
N PHE A 59 2.19 -17.27 -6.07
CA PHE A 59 1.98 -15.92 -6.58
C PHE A 59 3.23 -15.04 -6.49
N VAL A 60 4.30 -15.51 -5.84
CA VAL A 60 5.62 -14.85 -5.90
C VAL A 60 6.25 -15.18 -7.26
N PRO A 61 6.68 -14.19 -8.07
CA PRO A 61 7.34 -14.48 -9.33
C PRO A 61 8.68 -15.19 -9.10
N ASP A 62 8.83 -16.42 -9.60
CA ASP A 62 10.12 -17.10 -9.59
C ASP A 62 11.06 -16.43 -10.61
N PHE A 63 12.15 -15.86 -10.11
CA PHE A 63 13.15 -15.16 -10.94
C PHE A 63 14.01 -16.13 -11.76
N LYS A 64 13.84 -17.45 -11.59
CA LYS A 64 14.40 -18.47 -12.49
C LYS A 64 13.74 -18.47 -13.87
N ASP A 65 12.59 -17.81 -14.06
CA ASP A 65 12.08 -17.48 -15.39
C ASP A 65 12.98 -16.40 -16.04
N PRO A 66 13.73 -16.73 -17.12
CA PRO A 66 14.64 -15.78 -17.75
C PRO A 66 13.93 -14.55 -18.32
N SER A 67 12.62 -14.62 -18.60
CA SER A 67 11.83 -13.50 -19.09
C SER A 67 11.50 -12.49 -17.98
N ILE A 68 11.42 -12.93 -16.72
CA ILE A 68 11.20 -12.05 -15.55
C ILE A 68 12.53 -11.44 -15.08
N ALA A 69 13.61 -12.23 -15.09
CA ALA A 69 14.96 -11.70 -14.93
C ALA A 69 15.27 -10.64 -16.00
N ALA A 70 14.98 -10.91 -17.28
CA ALA A 70 15.13 -9.94 -18.37
C ALA A 70 14.19 -8.73 -18.24
N ALA A 71 12.94 -8.91 -17.76
CA ALA A 71 12.02 -7.79 -17.52
C ALA A 71 12.43 -6.91 -16.32
N THR A 72 13.28 -7.43 -15.43
CA THR A 72 13.87 -6.67 -14.31
C THR A 72 15.15 -5.98 -14.75
N ALA A 73 16.03 -6.66 -15.48
CA ALA A 73 17.19 -6.05 -16.14
C ALA A 73 16.79 -4.96 -17.17
N ALA A 74 15.59 -5.05 -17.76
CA ALA A 74 15.00 -4.02 -18.61
C ALA A 74 14.55 -2.75 -17.85
N GLN A 75 14.61 -2.73 -16.52
CA GLN A 75 14.51 -1.50 -15.71
C GLN A 75 15.88 -0.81 -15.54
N GLY A 76 16.93 -1.37 -16.15
CA GLY A 76 18.33 -1.02 -15.92
C GLY A 76 18.95 -1.84 -14.78
N PRO A 77 20.27 -1.72 -14.55
CA PRO A 77 20.82 -2.02 -13.23
C PRO A 77 20.14 -1.12 -12.18
N PRO A 78 20.01 -1.55 -10.92
CA PRO A 78 19.58 -0.65 -9.85
C PRO A 78 20.53 0.58 -9.84
N PRO A 79 20.01 1.82 -9.76
CA PRO A 79 20.86 3.01 -9.74
C PRO A 79 21.91 2.93 -8.63
N GLU A 80 23.12 3.45 -8.88
CA GLU A 80 24.11 3.56 -7.82
C GLU A 80 23.51 4.28 -6.61
N TYR A 81 23.84 3.78 -5.42
CA TYR A 81 23.23 4.14 -4.14
C TYR A 81 23.10 5.66 -3.88
N VAL A 82 23.96 6.46 -4.52
CA VAL A 82 24.00 7.92 -4.42
C VAL A 82 22.81 8.61 -5.14
N GLU A 83 22.16 7.99 -6.13
CA GLU A 83 21.36 8.73 -7.12
C GLU A 83 20.15 9.50 -6.54
N ALA A 84 19.41 8.95 -5.58
CA ALA A 84 18.30 9.64 -4.92
C ALA A 84 18.76 10.90 -4.17
N ALA A 85 19.91 10.80 -3.49
CA ALA A 85 20.54 11.94 -2.82
C ALA A 85 21.19 12.92 -3.81
N ALA A 86 21.73 12.43 -4.94
CA ALA A 86 22.37 13.23 -6.00
C ALA A 86 21.37 14.10 -6.75
N ARG A 87 20.18 13.57 -7.09
CA ARG A 87 19.09 14.30 -7.77
C ARG A 87 18.67 15.60 -7.05
N PHE A 88 18.98 15.73 -5.75
CA PHE A 88 18.77 16.94 -4.94
C PHE A 88 20.04 17.43 -4.21
N ALA A 89 21.23 16.89 -4.48
CA ALA A 89 22.46 17.26 -3.76
C ALA A 89 22.82 18.74 -3.96
N ASP A 90 22.65 19.25 -5.18
CA ASP A 90 23.00 20.63 -5.55
C ASP A 90 21.97 21.67 -5.08
N LYS A 91 20.77 21.23 -4.65
CA LYS A 91 19.68 22.12 -4.25
C LYS A 91 19.67 22.33 -2.74
N LYS A 92 20.53 23.24 -2.26
CA LYS A 92 20.51 23.73 -0.87
C LYS A 92 19.16 24.31 -0.42
N ASN A 93 18.29 24.71 -1.36
CA ASN A 93 16.94 25.20 -1.08
C ASN A 93 15.90 24.32 -1.78
N PHE A 94 14.93 23.79 -1.02
CA PHE A 94 13.71 23.23 -1.60
C PHE A 94 12.75 24.38 -1.98
N PRO A 95 12.08 24.34 -3.15
CA PRO A 95 11.39 25.53 -3.66
C PRO A 95 10.09 25.90 -2.94
N VAL A 96 9.44 24.99 -2.18
CA VAL A 96 8.08 25.20 -1.64
C VAL A 96 7.95 24.87 -0.16
N LYS A 97 7.46 25.83 0.62
CA LYS A 97 7.28 25.74 2.08
C LYS A 97 5.96 25.04 2.42
N LEU A 98 6.04 23.74 2.66
CA LEU A 98 4.92 22.89 3.09
C LEU A 98 4.63 22.97 4.59
N ASN A 99 3.36 22.84 4.98
CA ASN A 99 3.01 22.26 6.27
C ASN A 99 3.18 20.74 6.20
N ILE A 100 4.02 20.16 7.07
CA ILE A 100 4.24 18.72 7.14
C ILE A 100 3.76 18.23 8.51
N VAL A 101 2.91 17.20 8.50
CA VAL A 101 2.59 16.43 9.72
C VAL A 101 3.35 15.11 9.69
N ILE A 102 4.00 14.78 10.80
CA ILE A 102 4.78 13.57 11.00
C ILE A 102 4.06 12.70 12.04
N GLN A 103 3.48 11.58 11.62
CA GLN A 103 2.67 10.70 12.46
C GLN A 103 3.51 9.52 12.97
N VAL A 104 3.72 9.45 14.30
CA VAL A 104 4.56 8.43 14.92
C VAL A 104 3.83 7.76 16.08
N VAL A 105 3.54 6.47 15.96
CA VAL A 105 3.11 5.61 17.07
C VAL A 105 4.31 4.78 17.50
N GLY A 106 4.64 4.78 18.80
CA GLY A 106 5.78 4.01 19.32
C GLY A 106 6.40 4.56 20.61
N SER A 107 7.55 3.99 20.95
CA SER A 107 8.35 4.34 22.12
C SER A 107 9.11 5.66 21.93
N ARG A 108 9.88 6.07 22.96
CA ARG A 108 10.86 7.16 22.83
C ARG A 108 11.89 6.89 21.72
N GLY A 109 12.23 5.61 21.49
CA GLY A 109 13.16 5.19 20.43
C GLY A 109 12.60 5.39 19.02
N ASP A 110 11.27 5.38 18.86
CA ASP A 110 10.58 5.67 17.61
C ASP A 110 10.42 7.19 17.41
N VAL A 111 10.01 7.92 18.46
CA VAL A 111 9.75 9.37 18.40
C VAL A 111 11.02 10.21 18.23
N GLN A 112 12.12 9.83 18.89
CA GLN A 112 13.38 10.57 18.87
C GLN A 112 13.98 10.78 17.46
N PRO A 113 14.09 9.75 16.59
CA PRO A 113 14.48 9.91 15.19
C PRO A 113 13.70 10.99 14.43
N PHE A 114 12.37 11.00 14.59
CA PHE A 114 11.51 11.92 13.84
C PHE A 114 11.56 13.37 14.34
N ILE A 115 12.03 13.62 15.56
CA ILE A 115 12.35 14.98 16.00
C ILE A 115 13.52 15.53 15.18
N ALA A 116 14.60 14.76 15.02
CA ALA A 116 15.75 15.17 14.20
C ALA A 116 15.35 15.41 12.74
N LEU A 117 14.53 14.53 12.16
CA LEU A 117 13.94 14.72 10.82
C LEU A 117 13.10 16.01 10.74
N GLY A 118 12.29 16.28 11.76
CA GLY A 118 11.49 17.50 11.83
C GLY A 118 12.32 18.77 11.88
N ASN A 119 13.44 18.77 12.62
CA ASN A 119 14.35 19.90 12.69
C ASN A 119 15.13 20.10 11.38
N GLU A 120 15.60 19.04 10.71
CA GLU A 120 16.20 19.15 9.37
C GLU A 120 15.20 19.72 8.36
N LEU A 121 13.95 19.26 8.35
CA LEU A 121 12.87 19.80 7.51
C LEU A 121 12.61 21.30 7.76
N GLN A 122 12.73 21.78 9.01
CA GLN A 122 12.60 23.20 9.31
C GLN A 122 13.70 24.06 8.65
N THR A 123 14.90 23.52 8.37
CA THR A 123 15.97 24.27 7.69
C THR A 123 15.59 24.66 6.25
N TYR A 124 14.81 23.82 5.57
CA TYR A 124 14.22 24.11 4.24
C TYR A 124 12.98 25.01 4.31
N GLY A 125 12.62 25.51 5.51
CA GLY A 125 11.48 26.41 5.72
C GLY A 125 10.12 25.71 5.84
N HIS A 126 10.08 24.38 6.07
CA HIS A 126 8.83 23.67 6.32
C HIS A 126 8.26 23.98 7.71
N ARG A 127 6.92 24.07 7.80
CA ARG A 127 6.21 24.13 9.09
C ARG A 127 5.91 22.71 9.54
N VAL A 128 6.71 22.19 10.47
CA VAL A 128 6.61 20.79 10.92
C VAL A 128 5.81 20.66 12.20
N ARG A 129 4.90 19.67 12.20
CA ARG A 129 4.13 19.19 13.35
C ARG A 129 4.41 17.71 13.57
N LEU A 130 4.82 17.32 14.78
CA LEU A 130 4.87 15.92 15.19
C LEU A 130 3.55 15.53 15.86
N ALA A 131 2.95 14.43 15.41
CA ALA A 131 1.74 13.84 15.96
C ALA A 131 2.08 12.48 16.59
N THR A 132 2.02 12.41 17.93
CA THR A 132 2.40 11.21 18.70
C THR A 132 1.72 11.23 20.07
N HIS A 133 2.05 10.26 20.93
CA HIS A 133 1.47 10.08 22.26
C HIS A 133 1.73 11.29 23.17
N ASP A 134 0.71 11.63 23.97
CA ASP A 134 0.64 12.80 24.85
C ASP A 134 1.85 12.94 25.80
N VAL A 135 2.42 11.82 26.25
CA VAL A 135 3.63 11.77 27.09
C VAL A 135 4.86 12.45 26.48
N PHE A 136 4.89 12.65 25.16
CA PHE A 136 6.01 13.26 24.44
C PHE A 136 5.83 14.76 24.12
N ASP A 137 4.68 15.39 24.44
CA ASP A 137 4.41 16.81 24.15
C ASP A 137 5.58 17.73 24.53
N SER A 138 6.02 17.63 25.79
CA SER A 138 7.13 18.45 26.30
C SER A 138 8.49 18.16 25.66
N PHE A 139 8.70 16.97 25.10
CA PHE A 139 9.93 16.59 24.39
C PHE A 139 9.93 17.12 22.95
N VAL A 140 8.78 17.07 22.29
CA VAL A 140 8.56 17.64 20.94
C VAL A 140 8.65 19.16 20.97
N ARG A 141 7.91 19.84 21.87
CA ARG A 141 7.89 21.31 21.92
C ARG A 141 9.22 21.93 22.37
N LYS A 142 9.97 21.28 23.27
CA LYS A 142 11.35 21.69 23.62
C LYS A 142 12.32 21.62 22.42
N SER A 143 11.96 20.85 21.40
CA SER A 143 12.72 20.72 20.15
C SER A 143 12.21 21.66 19.05
N ASN A 144 11.46 22.71 19.41
CA ASN A 144 10.89 23.73 18.49
C ASN A 144 9.94 23.20 17.39
N LEU A 145 9.34 22.03 17.58
CA LEU A 145 8.31 21.47 16.68
C LEU A 145 6.90 21.76 17.22
N GLU A 146 5.90 21.92 16.32
CA GLU A 146 4.49 21.85 16.75
C GLU A 146 4.16 20.43 17.22
N PHE A 147 3.33 20.29 18.24
CA PHE A 147 2.87 18.99 18.73
C PHE A 147 1.36 18.85 18.59
N TYR A 148 0.90 17.63 18.30
CA TYR A 148 -0.51 17.27 18.36
C TYR A 148 -0.69 15.88 19.02
N PRO A 149 -1.49 15.77 20.10
CA PRO A 149 -1.71 14.49 20.77
C PRO A 149 -2.56 13.55 19.93
N ILE A 150 -2.13 12.30 19.78
CA ILE A 150 -2.95 11.25 19.15
C ILE A 150 -3.58 10.28 20.16
N GLY A 151 -3.31 10.43 21.46
CA GLY A 151 -3.76 9.50 22.49
C GLY A 151 -3.00 8.17 22.48
N GLY A 152 -3.45 7.26 23.36
CA GLY A 152 -2.74 6.01 23.67
C GLY A 152 -1.47 6.23 24.49
N ASP A 153 -1.13 5.25 25.33
CA ASP A 153 0.10 5.26 26.13
C ASP A 153 1.10 4.24 25.56
N PRO A 154 2.32 4.65 25.15
CA PRO A 154 3.34 3.72 24.68
C PRO A 154 3.76 2.73 25.76
N SER A 155 3.62 3.08 27.04
CA SER A 155 3.89 2.22 28.19
C SER A 155 2.87 1.09 28.28
N GLU A 156 1.57 1.37 28.09
CA GLU A 156 0.54 0.32 28.00
C GLU A 156 0.71 -0.55 26.75
N LEU A 157 1.11 0.03 25.62
CA LEU A 157 1.43 -0.70 24.39
C LEU A 157 2.59 -1.68 24.61
N MET A 158 3.73 -1.21 25.10
CA MET A 158 4.92 -2.03 25.38
C MET A 158 4.67 -3.05 26.49
N ALA A 159 4.03 -2.67 27.60
CA ALA A 159 3.72 -3.59 28.69
C ALA A 159 2.73 -4.68 28.27
N TYR A 160 1.86 -4.42 27.29
CA TYR A 160 1.08 -5.48 26.66
C TYR A 160 1.93 -6.37 25.77
N MET A 161 2.80 -5.82 24.92
CA MET A 161 3.67 -6.63 24.05
C MET A 161 4.56 -7.55 24.88
N VAL A 162 5.11 -7.11 26.02
CA VAL A 162 5.86 -8.00 26.93
C VAL A 162 4.96 -9.12 27.50
N LYS A 163 3.71 -8.81 27.89
CA LYS A 163 2.78 -9.78 28.52
C LYS A 163 2.04 -10.71 27.53
N ASN A 164 1.87 -10.29 26.29
CA ASN A 164 1.28 -11.03 25.18
C ASN A 164 2.15 -10.74 23.94
N PRO A 165 3.26 -11.47 23.76
CA PRO A 165 4.24 -11.16 22.72
C PRO A 165 3.66 -11.13 21.30
N GLY A 166 2.76 -12.06 20.96
CA GLY A 166 2.27 -12.21 19.60
C GLY A 166 1.23 -11.17 19.15
N LEU A 167 1.24 -10.91 17.85
CA LEU A 167 0.20 -10.15 17.13
C LEU A 167 -1.21 -10.75 17.24
N ILE A 168 -1.34 -12.04 17.59
CA ILE A 168 -2.63 -12.69 17.87
C ILE A 168 -2.86 -12.75 19.39
N PRO A 169 -3.91 -12.11 19.94
CA PRO A 169 -4.19 -12.10 21.37
C PRO A 169 -4.45 -13.49 21.98
N SER A 170 -3.90 -13.73 23.18
CA SER A 170 -4.08 -14.99 23.89
C SER A 170 -5.53 -15.23 24.34
N LEU A 171 -5.92 -16.50 24.50
CA LEU A 171 -7.22 -16.90 25.08
C LEU A 171 -7.46 -16.38 26.51
N LYS A 172 -6.40 -15.97 27.22
CA LYS A 172 -6.50 -15.27 28.51
C LYS A 172 -6.84 -13.79 28.31
N SER A 173 -6.12 -13.09 27.42
CA SER A 173 -6.39 -11.69 27.08
C SER A 173 -7.78 -11.48 26.46
N LEU A 174 -8.27 -12.46 25.67
CA LEU A 174 -9.66 -12.53 25.19
C LEU A 174 -10.72 -12.51 26.30
N LYS A 175 -10.44 -13.09 27.48
CA LYS A 175 -11.35 -13.11 28.63
C LYS A 175 -11.20 -11.89 29.56
N GLY A 176 -10.09 -11.16 29.49
CA GLY A 176 -9.81 -9.99 30.34
C GLY A 176 -10.39 -8.66 29.86
N GLY A 177 -10.89 -8.58 28.62
CA GLY A 177 -11.41 -7.34 28.02
C GLY A 177 -10.35 -6.44 27.39
N ASP A 178 -9.05 -6.78 27.51
CA ASP A 178 -7.91 -6.02 26.94
C ASP A 178 -8.13 -5.58 25.49
N ILE A 179 -8.66 -6.50 24.67
CA ILE A 179 -8.87 -6.32 23.23
C ILE A 179 -9.88 -5.20 22.95
N GLN A 180 -10.88 -5.02 23.81
CA GLN A 180 -11.87 -3.96 23.67
C GLN A 180 -11.27 -2.60 24.07
N LYS A 181 -10.47 -2.54 25.15
CA LYS A 181 -9.69 -1.33 25.50
C LYS A 181 -8.73 -0.95 24.38
N LYS A 182 -8.02 -1.94 23.80
CA LYS A 182 -7.09 -1.76 22.68
C LYS A 182 -7.75 -1.29 21.40
N ARG A 183 -8.87 -1.88 20.99
CA ARG A 183 -9.58 -1.44 19.77
C ARG A 183 -10.17 -0.04 19.94
N LYS A 184 -10.57 0.36 21.16
CA LYS A 184 -10.86 1.77 21.48
C LYS A 184 -9.62 2.65 21.32
N MET A 185 -8.48 2.28 21.91
CA MET A 185 -7.22 3.02 21.82
C MET A 185 -6.69 3.15 20.37
N VAL A 186 -6.81 2.11 19.54
CA VAL A 186 -6.47 2.21 18.11
C VAL A 186 -7.41 3.19 17.39
N LYS A 187 -8.73 3.11 17.66
CA LYS A 187 -9.70 4.06 17.09
C LYS A 187 -9.44 5.51 17.53
N GLU A 188 -8.95 5.70 18.75
CA GLU A 188 -8.50 6.99 19.30
C GLU A 188 -7.24 7.50 18.60
N MET A 189 -6.21 6.66 18.41
CA MET A 189 -5.00 6.99 17.64
C MET A 189 -5.31 7.31 16.17
N LEU A 190 -6.21 6.56 15.52
CA LEU A 190 -6.66 6.83 14.16
C LEU A 190 -7.34 8.22 14.06
N GLU A 191 -8.27 8.53 14.96
CA GLU A 191 -8.93 9.84 15.02
C GLU A 191 -7.96 10.98 15.35
N GLY A 192 -7.03 10.76 16.29
CA GLY A 192 -5.97 11.71 16.64
C GLY A 192 -5.04 12.02 15.46
N CYS A 193 -4.59 10.99 14.74
CA CYS A 193 -3.84 11.13 13.50
C CYS A 193 -4.63 11.93 12.45
N TRP A 194 -5.92 11.64 12.24
CA TRP A 194 -6.75 12.43 11.31
C TRP A 194 -6.80 13.91 11.70
N LYS A 195 -7.13 14.19 12.96
CA LYS A 195 -7.26 15.55 13.47
C LYS A 195 -5.95 16.34 13.41
N SER A 196 -4.82 15.71 13.69
CA SER A 196 -3.50 16.34 13.61
C SER A 196 -3.22 17.01 12.25
N CYS A 197 -3.87 16.51 11.18
CA CYS A 197 -3.74 17.02 9.82
C CYS A 197 -4.58 18.27 9.51
N ILE A 198 -5.61 18.62 10.30
CA ILE A 198 -6.59 19.68 9.97
C ILE A 198 -7.05 20.55 11.16
N GLU A 199 -6.89 20.11 12.41
CA GLU A 199 -7.23 20.90 13.60
C GLU A 199 -6.08 21.86 13.97
N PRO A 200 -6.35 23.03 14.58
CA PRO A 200 -5.31 23.96 15.04
C PRO A 200 -4.30 23.32 16.01
N ASP A 201 -3.15 23.96 16.21
CA ASP A 201 -2.26 23.60 17.33
C ASP A 201 -2.98 23.80 18.67
N THR A 202 -2.90 22.79 19.54
CA THR A 202 -3.72 22.68 20.76
C THR A 202 -3.37 23.70 21.85
N LEU A 203 -2.19 24.32 21.79
CA LEU A 203 -1.70 25.28 22.77
C LEU A 203 -1.87 26.73 22.31
N THR A 204 -1.58 27.01 21.03
CA THR A 204 -1.57 28.36 20.44
C THR A 204 -2.85 28.72 19.68
N GLY A 205 -3.71 27.73 19.40
CA GLY A 205 -4.90 27.91 18.55
C GLY A 205 -4.58 28.22 17.09
N ARG A 206 -3.30 28.14 16.66
CA ARG A 206 -2.88 28.48 15.30
C ARG A 206 -3.41 27.45 14.30
N PRO A 207 -4.21 27.84 13.29
CA PRO A 207 -4.71 26.92 12.27
C PRO A 207 -3.58 26.16 11.57
N PHE A 208 -3.86 24.93 11.13
CA PHE A 208 -2.91 24.08 10.41
C PHE A 208 -3.69 23.13 9.49
N VAL A 209 -3.33 23.08 8.21
CA VAL A 209 -3.71 21.97 7.32
C VAL A 209 -2.46 21.38 6.71
N ALA A 210 -2.28 20.07 6.83
CA ALA A 210 -1.16 19.35 6.23
C ALA A 210 -1.19 19.46 4.69
N ASP A 211 -0.03 19.76 4.12
CA ASP A 211 0.21 19.77 2.67
C ASP A 211 1.00 18.53 2.21
N ALA A 212 1.60 17.80 3.15
CA ALA A 212 2.15 16.45 3.02
C ALA A 212 2.15 15.70 4.37
N ILE A 213 2.21 14.38 4.34
CA ILE A 213 2.30 13.49 5.52
C ILE A 213 3.60 12.67 5.46
N ILE A 214 4.30 12.59 6.59
CA ILE A 214 5.32 11.55 6.85
C ILE A 214 4.77 10.67 7.97
N ALA A 215 4.97 9.34 7.92
CA ALA A 215 4.49 8.46 8.99
C ALA A 215 5.32 7.18 9.17
N ASN A 216 5.24 6.56 10.35
CA ASN A 216 5.64 5.17 10.53
C ASN A 216 4.45 4.20 10.34
N PRO A 217 4.67 2.94 9.87
CA PRO A 217 3.58 1.98 9.67
C PRO A 217 2.69 1.71 10.90
N PRO A 218 3.23 1.61 12.14
CA PRO A 218 2.42 1.43 13.35
C PRO A 218 1.35 2.49 13.64
N SER A 219 1.35 3.62 12.91
CA SER A 219 0.29 4.63 13.00
C SER A 219 -1.03 4.22 12.34
N PHE A 220 -1.00 3.33 11.33
CA PHE A 220 -2.12 2.80 10.51
C PHE A 220 -3.05 3.83 9.81
N ALA A 221 -3.09 5.09 10.25
CA ALA A 221 -3.94 6.15 9.72
C ALA A 221 -3.43 6.73 8.39
N HIS A 222 -2.11 6.62 8.15
CA HIS A 222 -1.34 7.34 7.14
C HIS A 222 -1.94 7.34 5.72
N VAL A 223 -2.16 6.16 5.09
CA VAL A 223 -2.74 6.07 3.72
C VAL A 223 -4.13 6.72 3.68
N HIS A 224 -4.88 6.62 4.77
CA HIS A 224 -6.28 7.02 4.85
C HIS A 224 -6.43 8.54 5.08
N CYS A 225 -5.56 9.13 5.90
CA CYS A 225 -5.44 10.59 6.03
C CYS A 225 -4.98 11.24 4.71
N ALA A 226 -3.94 10.69 4.07
CA ALA A 226 -3.44 11.17 2.79
C ALA A 226 -4.51 11.06 1.68
N GLN A 227 -5.26 9.96 1.65
CA GLN A 227 -6.40 9.79 0.73
C GLN A 227 -7.51 10.83 0.94
N ALA A 228 -7.86 11.17 2.18
CA ALA A 228 -8.91 12.15 2.45
C ALA A 228 -8.50 13.59 2.08
N LEU A 229 -7.19 13.90 2.15
CA LEU A 229 -6.63 15.23 1.88
C LEU A 229 -6.14 15.42 0.44
N SER A 230 -5.95 14.34 -0.32
CA SER A 230 -5.25 14.31 -1.61
C SER A 230 -3.84 14.91 -1.55
N VAL A 231 -3.06 14.55 -0.52
CA VAL A 231 -1.69 15.03 -0.30
C VAL A 231 -0.65 13.90 -0.39
N PRO A 232 0.62 14.20 -0.71
CA PRO A 232 1.68 13.19 -0.68
C PRO A 232 1.83 12.53 0.70
N LEU A 233 2.11 11.23 0.69
CA LEU A 233 2.49 10.44 1.85
C LEU A 233 3.87 9.85 1.60
N HIS A 234 4.73 9.88 2.62
CA HIS A 234 6.00 9.18 2.66
C HIS A 234 6.07 8.34 3.94
N LEU A 235 6.41 7.06 3.82
CA LEU A 235 6.60 6.18 4.98
C LEU A 235 8.07 6.15 5.38
N MET A 236 8.36 6.23 6.67
CA MET A 236 9.71 6.10 7.17
C MET A 236 9.72 5.18 8.38
N PHE A 237 10.71 4.30 8.48
CA PHE A 237 10.77 3.37 9.60
C PHE A 237 12.18 2.86 9.90
N THR A 238 12.33 2.33 11.11
CA THR A 238 13.58 1.78 11.64
C THR A 238 13.72 0.29 11.37
N MET A 239 12.65 -0.50 11.25
CA MET A 239 12.71 -1.94 10.91
C MET A 239 12.11 -2.22 9.52
N PRO A 240 12.56 -3.26 8.77
CA PRO A 240 12.02 -3.55 7.45
C PRO A 240 10.55 -3.93 7.48
N TRP A 241 9.79 -3.38 6.52
CA TRP A 241 8.34 -3.50 6.40
C TRP A 241 7.88 -3.71 4.94
N SER A 242 8.82 -3.78 3.99
CA SER A 242 8.55 -3.93 2.55
C SER A 242 9.10 -5.26 2.07
N SER A 243 8.27 -6.02 1.37
CA SER A 243 8.57 -7.36 0.86
C SER A 243 9.94 -7.43 0.17
N THR A 244 10.80 -8.34 0.63
CA THR A 244 12.09 -8.65 0.00
C THR A 244 12.46 -10.12 0.22
N ARG A 245 13.23 -10.65 -0.71
CA ARG A 245 13.88 -11.96 -0.66
C ARG A 245 15.11 -11.99 0.26
N ALA A 246 15.71 -10.85 0.58
CA ALA A 246 16.99 -10.78 1.29
C ALA A 246 16.89 -11.25 2.76
N PHE A 247 15.87 -10.81 3.50
CA PHE A 247 15.65 -11.13 4.91
C PHE A 247 14.15 -11.16 5.23
N PRO A 248 13.69 -11.97 6.20
CA PRO A 248 12.28 -12.09 6.54
C PRO A 248 11.76 -10.83 7.25
N HIS A 249 10.43 -10.66 7.25
CA HIS A 249 9.76 -9.65 8.06
C HIS A 249 10.15 -9.86 9.54
N PRO A 250 10.62 -8.84 10.28
CA PRO A 250 11.16 -9.02 11.64
C PRO A 250 10.18 -9.71 12.60
N LEU A 251 8.90 -9.32 12.53
CA LEU A 251 7.81 -9.92 13.33
C LEU A 251 7.40 -11.35 12.93
N ALA A 252 8.13 -12.04 12.04
CA ALA A 252 7.89 -13.42 11.64
C ALA A 252 9.02 -14.38 12.05
N ASN A 253 8.65 -15.54 12.58
CA ASN A 253 9.49 -16.72 12.80
C ASN A 253 9.24 -17.71 11.65
N LEU A 254 10.20 -17.87 10.74
CA LEU A 254 10.11 -18.84 9.65
C LEU A 254 10.33 -20.26 10.18
N LYS A 255 9.38 -21.16 9.90
CA LYS A 255 9.48 -22.60 10.17
C LYS A 255 9.40 -23.37 8.85
N PHE A 256 10.56 -23.81 8.37
CA PHE A 256 10.69 -24.73 7.24
C PHE A 256 10.23 -26.13 7.68
N GLY A 257 9.34 -26.75 6.91
CA GLY A 257 8.93 -28.13 7.13
C GLY A 257 9.88 -29.12 6.47
N GLU A 258 9.79 -30.38 6.88
CA GLU A 258 10.64 -31.49 6.41
C GLU A 258 10.58 -31.71 4.88
N LYS A 259 9.54 -31.17 4.20
CA LYS A 259 9.33 -31.32 2.76
C LYS A 259 10.11 -30.31 1.91
N GLY A 260 10.68 -29.26 2.52
CA GLY A 260 11.57 -28.30 1.84
C GLY A 260 10.97 -27.59 0.62
N VAL A 261 9.64 -27.42 0.56
CA VAL A 261 8.92 -26.99 -0.66
C VAL A 261 9.18 -25.52 -1.03
N VAL A 262 9.60 -24.69 -0.07
CA VAL A 262 9.82 -23.25 -0.21
C VAL A 262 11.24 -22.92 0.22
N ASP A 263 12.00 -22.26 -0.66
CA ASP A 263 13.37 -21.80 -0.36
C ASP A 263 13.38 -20.59 0.58
N GLN A 264 14.54 -20.30 1.19
CA GLN A 264 14.72 -19.19 2.14
C GLN A 264 14.32 -17.83 1.55
N SER A 265 14.59 -17.57 0.27
CA SER A 265 14.33 -16.27 -0.36
C SER A 265 12.85 -16.06 -0.64
N THR A 266 12.15 -17.10 -1.11
CA THR A 266 10.68 -17.09 -1.25
C THR A 266 10.00 -17.03 0.11
N ALA A 267 10.52 -17.73 1.12
CA ALA A 267 10.02 -17.68 2.49
C ALA A 267 10.17 -16.29 3.13
N ASN A 268 11.32 -15.62 2.91
CA ASN A 268 11.55 -14.25 3.31
C ASN A 268 10.47 -13.33 2.72
N PHE A 269 10.24 -13.39 1.40
CA PHE A 269 9.26 -12.54 0.73
C PHE A 269 7.82 -12.81 1.22
N VAL A 270 7.39 -14.08 1.31
CA VAL A 270 6.04 -14.46 1.75
C VAL A 270 5.75 -14.04 3.20
N SER A 271 6.77 -13.92 4.06
CA SER A 271 6.58 -13.53 5.46
C SER A 271 5.96 -12.14 5.64
N TYR A 272 6.30 -11.18 4.77
CA TYR A 272 5.72 -9.82 4.81
C TYR A 272 4.22 -9.85 4.55
N SER A 273 3.80 -10.54 3.49
CA SER A 273 2.38 -10.72 3.14
C SER A 273 1.58 -11.34 4.29
N ILE A 274 2.16 -12.29 5.03
CA ILE A 274 1.48 -12.94 6.16
C ILE A 274 1.34 -12.00 7.37
N VAL A 275 2.37 -11.21 7.69
CA VAL A 275 2.31 -10.26 8.82
C VAL A 275 1.34 -9.11 8.54
N GLU A 276 1.37 -8.52 7.34
CA GLU A 276 0.40 -7.49 6.94
C GLU A 276 -1.03 -8.06 6.89
N TRP A 277 -1.21 -9.29 6.42
CA TRP A 277 -2.53 -9.94 6.38
C TRP A 277 -3.10 -10.21 7.78
N LEU A 278 -2.27 -10.64 8.74
CA LEU A 278 -2.67 -10.79 10.15
C LEU A 278 -2.91 -9.45 10.85
N THR A 279 -2.18 -8.41 10.47
CA THR A 279 -2.39 -7.04 10.96
C THR A 279 -3.73 -6.48 10.46
N TRP A 280 -4.03 -6.66 9.18
CA TRP A 280 -5.30 -6.27 8.58
C TRP A 280 -6.49 -7.10 9.11
N GLN A 281 -6.30 -8.38 9.41
CA GLN A 281 -7.28 -9.21 10.13
C GLN A 281 -7.68 -8.61 11.49
N GLY A 282 -6.71 -8.14 12.28
CA GLY A 282 -6.94 -7.64 13.64
C GLY A 282 -7.55 -6.23 13.71
N LEU A 283 -7.25 -5.38 12.73
CA LEU A 283 -7.53 -3.94 12.76
C LEU A 283 -8.39 -3.41 11.59
N GLY A 284 -8.49 -4.14 10.48
CA GLY A 284 -9.11 -3.68 9.24
C GLY A 284 -10.59 -3.31 9.37
N ASP A 285 -11.31 -3.89 10.33
CA ASP A 285 -12.70 -3.54 10.63
C ASP A 285 -12.82 -2.25 11.46
N VAL A 286 -11.93 -2.02 12.46
CA VAL A 286 -11.80 -0.75 13.19
C VAL A 286 -11.45 0.39 12.22
N ILE A 287 -10.47 0.13 11.35
CA ILE A 287 -10.03 1.06 10.30
C ILE A 287 -11.20 1.36 9.35
N ASN A 288 -11.95 0.36 8.89
CA ASN A 288 -13.11 0.57 8.02
C ASN A 288 -14.31 1.21 8.71
N GLU A 289 -14.48 1.07 10.03
CA GLU A 289 -15.48 1.82 10.80
C GLU A 289 -15.11 3.30 10.90
N TRP A 290 -13.85 3.60 11.21
CA TRP A 290 -13.32 4.97 11.26
C TRP A 290 -13.29 5.65 9.87
N ARG A 291 -12.91 4.94 8.81
CA ARG A 291 -12.97 5.46 7.42
C ARG A 291 -14.37 5.95 7.03
N LYS A 292 -15.45 5.39 7.59
CA LYS A 292 -16.83 5.85 7.38
C LYS A 292 -17.12 7.19 8.07
N THR A 293 -16.48 7.51 9.21
CA THR A 293 -16.60 8.85 9.83
C THR A 293 -15.92 9.92 8.98
N MET A 294 -14.89 9.52 8.22
CA MET A 294 -14.16 10.30 7.23
C MET A 294 -14.79 10.30 5.83
N ASP A 295 -16.03 9.83 5.64
CA ASP A 295 -16.74 9.72 4.34
C ASP A 295 -16.12 8.73 3.31
N LEU A 296 -14.96 8.13 3.61
CA LEU A 296 -14.21 7.26 2.70
C LEU A 296 -14.90 5.90 2.45
N GLU A 297 -14.57 5.27 1.31
CA GLU A 297 -14.99 3.90 1.00
C GLU A 297 -14.26 2.86 1.88
N GLU A 298 -14.89 1.71 2.11
CA GLU A 298 -14.25 0.59 2.80
C GLU A 298 -13.09 0.04 1.95
N VAL A 299 -11.94 -0.21 2.57
CA VAL A 299 -10.85 -0.97 1.92
C VAL A 299 -11.24 -2.45 1.91
N PRO A 300 -11.22 -3.13 0.74
CA PRO A 300 -11.45 -4.57 0.64
C PRO A 300 -10.45 -5.39 1.47
N PHE A 301 -10.87 -6.59 1.90
CA PHE A 301 -10.00 -7.48 2.67
C PHE A 301 -8.74 -7.92 1.88
N SER A 302 -8.82 -8.00 0.55
CA SER A 302 -7.72 -8.29 -0.36
C SER A 302 -6.71 -7.15 -0.52
N GLU A 303 -7.15 -5.89 -0.49
CA GLU A 303 -6.30 -4.72 -0.76
C GLU A 303 -5.56 -4.22 0.49
N GLY A 304 -6.18 -4.35 1.67
CA GLY A 304 -5.63 -3.87 2.95
C GLY A 304 -4.17 -4.26 3.20
N PRO A 305 -3.81 -5.55 3.13
CA PRO A 305 -2.45 -6.04 3.37
C PRO A 305 -1.39 -5.58 2.36
N VAL A 306 -1.80 -4.97 1.25
CA VAL A 306 -0.89 -4.57 0.14
C VAL A 306 -0.97 -3.08 -0.19
N LEU A 307 -1.66 -2.25 0.62
CA LEU A 307 -1.93 -0.84 0.29
C LEU A 307 -0.68 -0.02 -0.02
N ALA A 308 0.41 -0.21 0.72
CA ALA A 308 1.65 0.54 0.52
C ALA A 308 2.30 0.23 -0.84
N GLU A 309 2.37 -1.06 -1.20
CA GLU A 309 2.89 -1.54 -2.49
C GLU A 309 1.94 -1.18 -3.65
N ALA A 310 0.65 -1.47 -3.49
CA ALA A 310 -0.37 -1.28 -4.52
C ALA A 310 -0.56 0.19 -4.94
N GLN A 311 -0.31 1.13 -4.04
CA GLN A 311 -0.32 2.58 -4.30
C GLN A 311 1.09 3.16 -4.58
N LYS A 312 2.14 2.34 -4.51
CA LYS A 312 3.56 2.72 -4.63
C LYS A 312 3.93 3.89 -3.72
N ILE A 313 3.63 3.74 -2.42
CA ILE A 313 3.94 4.74 -1.41
C ILE A 313 5.46 4.81 -1.20
N PRO A 314 6.10 5.99 -1.37
CA PRO A 314 7.51 6.19 -1.05
C PRO A 314 7.87 5.73 0.36
N PHE A 315 9.01 5.06 0.50
CA PHE A 315 9.47 4.51 1.77
C PHE A 315 10.94 4.84 2.01
N THR A 316 11.32 5.30 3.20
CA THR A 316 12.75 5.44 3.59
C THR A 316 13.06 4.69 4.88
N TYR A 317 14.06 3.84 4.82
CA TYR A 317 14.56 3.08 5.95
C TYR A 317 15.71 3.79 6.66
N CYS A 318 15.53 3.98 7.96
CA CYS A 318 16.33 4.87 8.81
C CYS A 318 17.51 4.12 9.46
N TRP A 319 18.25 3.36 8.66
CA TRP A 319 19.42 2.58 9.08
C TRP A 319 20.61 2.74 8.13
N SER A 320 21.79 2.35 8.60
CA SER A 320 23.03 2.39 7.83
C SER A 320 23.03 1.40 6.66
N PRO A 321 23.25 1.83 5.41
CA PRO A 321 23.49 0.93 4.27
C PRO A 321 24.73 0.04 4.45
N ALA A 322 25.67 0.42 5.31
CA ALA A 322 26.87 -0.38 5.60
C ALA A 322 26.60 -1.52 6.59
N LEU A 323 25.51 -1.46 7.37
CA LEU A 323 25.02 -2.58 8.20
C LEU A 323 23.99 -3.43 7.45
N VAL A 324 22.99 -2.79 6.83
CA VAL A 324 21.96 -3.46 6.02
C VAL A 324 21.81 -2.71 4.69
N PRO A 325 22.44 -3.20 3.60
CA PRO A 325 22.32 -2.55 2.29
C PRO A 325 20.88 -2.64 1.77
N LYS A 326 20.54 -1.75 0.83
CA LYS A 326 19.27 -1.84 0.10
C LYS A 326 19.22 -3.16 -0.69
N PRO A 327 18.21 -4.03 -0.49
CA PRO A 327 17.98 -5.21 -1.32
C PRO A 327 17.78 -4.86 -2.79
N GLU A 328 18.32 -5.71 -3.68
CA GLU A 328 18.23 -5.55 -5.13
C GLU A 328 16.80 -5.63 -5.67
N ASP A 329 15.89 -6.30 -4.94
CA ASP A 329 14.48 -6.42 -5.30
C ASP A 329 13.59 -5.26 -4.81
N TRP A 330 14.15 -4.24 -4.15
CA TRP A 330 13.42 -3.03 -3.76
C TRP A 330 13.40 -1.95 -4.86
N PRO A 331 12.21 -1.46 -5.27
CA PRO A 331 12.07 -0.47 -6.34
C PRO A 331 12.66 0.90 -6.00
N ALA A 332 12.76 1.77 -7.00
CA ALA A 332 13.38 3.11 -6.91
C ALA A 332 12.62 4.14 -6.03
N TYR A 333 11.49 3.77 -5.41
CA TYR A 333 10.77 4.61 -4.42
C TYR A 333 11.01 4.14 -2.96
N ILE A 334 11.86 3.13 -2.75
CA ILE A 334 12.26 2.63 -1.44
C ILE A 334 13.75 2.89 -1.24
N ASP A 335 14.11 3.72 -0.27
CA ASP A 335 15.49 4.14 0.01
C ASP A 335 15.97 3.62 1.37
N VAL A 336 17.29 3.46 1.52
CA VAL A 336 17.99 3.27 2.80
C VAL A 336 18.89 4.48 2.98
N CYS A 337 18.75 5.26 4.05
CA CYS A 337 19.32 6.61 4.10
C CYS A 337 20.51 6.81 5.07
N GLY A 338 20.69 5.90 6.03
CA GLY A 338 21.53 6.11 7.22
C GLY A 338 20.69 6.20 8.50
N PHE A 339 21.31 5.94 9.65
CA PHE A 339 20.62 6.11 10.96
C PHE A 339 20.38 7.58 11.30
N PHE A 340 19.28 7.87 12.01
CA PHE A 340 18.95 9.22 12.48
C PHE A 340 19.60 9.50 13.84
N PHE A 341 20.83 10.02 13.80
CA PHE A 341 21.54 10.50 14.99
C PHE A 341 21.19 11.95 15.34
N ARG A 342 21.41 12.30 16.62
CA ARG A 342 21.42 13.69 17.13
C ARG A 342 22.86 14.10 17.48
N GLU A 343 23.09 15.37 17.76
CA GLU A 343 24.28 15.78 18.52
C GLU A 343 24.23 15.15 19.93
N PRO A 344 25.35 14.58 20.45
CA PRO A 344 25.40 14.07 21.81
C PRO A 344 25.10 15.17 22.84
N PRO A 345 24.27 14.93 23.87
CA PRO A 345 24.02 15.91 24.90
C PRO A 345 25.29 16.18 25.71
N GLN A 346 25.51 17.42 26.13
CA GLN A 346 26.54 17.74 27.12
C GLN A 346 26.20 17.00 28.43
N TYR A 347 27.09 16.12 28.85
CA TYR A 347 26.92 15.27 30.03
C TYR A 347 28.19 15.29 30.87
N THR A 348 28.03 15.49 32.18
CA THR A 348 29.09 15.33 33.16
C THR A 348 28.77 14.08 33.97
N PRO A 349 29.63 13.05 33.99
CA PRO A 349 29.37 11.84 34.77
C PRO A 349 29.36 12.16 36.27
N PRO A 350 28.52 11.48 37.07
CA PRO A 350 28.63 11.43 38.52
C PRO A 350 30.06 11.05 38.98
N PRO A 351 30.55 11.56 40.13
CA PRO A 351 31.95 11.35 40.55
C PRO A 351 32.34 9.88 40.77
N ASP A 352 31.40 9.05 41.20
CA ASP A 352 31.55 7.61 41.39
C ASP A 352 31.69 6.85 40.05
N LEU A 353 30.90 7.23 39.03
CA LEU A 353 31.07 6.73 37.66
C LEU A 353 32.41 7.18 37.06
N ALA A 354 32.83 8.42 37.34
CA ALA A 354 34.11 8.96 36.87
C ALA A 354 35.31 8.25 37.52
N GLU A 355 35.27 8.02 38.84
CA GLU A 355 36.27 7.22 39.55
C GLU A 355 36.30 5.78 39.00
N PHE A 356 35.13 5.13 38.88
CA PHE A 356 35.06 3.76 38.35
C PHE A 356 35.68 3.66 36.96
N LEU A 357 35.37 4.56 36.03
CA LEU A 357 36.01 4.57 34.72
C LEU A 357 37.54 4.68 34.82
N ALA A 358 38.05 5.63 35.62
CA ALA A 358 39.50 5.87 35.78
C ALA A 358 40.28 4.75 36.50
N LYS A 359 39.61 3.95 37.34
CA LYS A 359 40.25 2.98 38.27
C LYS A 359 40.76 1.67 37.63
N GLY A 360 40.77 1.54 36.30
CA GLY A 360 41.27 0.33 35.63
C GLY A 360 40.98 0.24 34.13
N PRO A 361 41.08 -0.96 33.53
CA PRO A 361 40.81 -1.18 32.10
C PRO A 361 39.38 -0.77 31.69
N THR A 362 39.20 -0.36 30.44
CA THR A 362 37.90 0.07 29.88
C THR A 362 36.83 -1.01 30.07
N PRO A 363 35.71 -0.73 30.75
CA PRO A 363 34.68 -1.73 31.03
C PRO A 363 33.82 -2.05 29.81
N ILE A 364 33.06 -3.15 29.84
CA ILE A 364 31.93 -3.40 28.93
C ILE A 364 30.64 -2.75 29.47
N TYR A 365 29.66 -2.48 28.60
CA TYR A 365 28.31 -2.09 29.01
C TYR A 365 27.33 -3.26 28.88
N ILE A 366 26.44 -3.43 29.86
CA ILE A 366 25.29 -4.34 29.80
C ILE A 366 24.02 -3.56 30.16
N GLY A 367 22.99 -3.57 29.32
CA GLY A 367 21.72 -2.90 29.65
C GLY A 367 20.56 -3.23 28.72
N PHE A 368 19.52 -3.83 29.31
CA PHE A 368 18.31 -4.24 28.57
C PHE A 368 17.23 -3.14 28.47
N GLY A 369 17.44 -1.96 29.06
CA GLY A 369 16.56 -0.79 28.90
C GLY A 369 15.23 -0.91 29.66
N SER A 370 14.12 -0.51 29.00
CA SER A 370 12.77 -0.51 29.58
C SER A 370 12.05 -1.86 29.53
N ILE A 371 12.81 -2.96 29.48
CA ILE A 371 12.27 -4.32 29.55
C ILE A 371 11.94 -4.67 31.01
N VAL A 372 10.75 -5.25 31.21
CA VAL A 372 10.34 -5.87 32.48
C VAL A 372 10.86 -7.31 32.48
N ILE A 373 11.65 -7.65 33.50
CA ILE A 373 12.29 -8.96 33.67
C ILE A 373 11.63 -9.64 34.86
N ASP A 374 11.14 -10.88 34.68
CA ASP A 374 10.38 -11.59 35.72
C ASP A 374 11.23 -11.94 36.95
N HIS A 375 12.52 -12.23 36.76
CA HIS A 375 13.47 -12.65 37.81
C HIS A 375 14.77 -11.79 37.76
N PRO A 376 14.72 -10.52 38.22
CA PRO A 376 15.84 -9.58 38.08
C PRO A 376 17.05 -9.94 38.95
N GLU A 377 16.85 -10.63 40.07
CA GLU A 377 17.93 -11.11 40.95
C GLU A 377 18.75 -12.23 40.28
N GLU A 378 18.07 -13.25 39.72
CA GLU A 378 18.70 -14.34 38.97
C GLU A 378 19.45 -13.83 37.74
N MET A 379 18.87 -12.86 37.02
CA MET A 379 19.55 -12.21 35.90
C MET A 379 20.77 -11.42 36.39
N THR A 380 20.65 -10.62 37.45
CA THR A 380 21.79 -9.86 38.00
C THR A 380 22.94 -10.79 38.40
N LYS A 381 22.64 -11.89 39.08
CA LYS A 381 23.62 -12.94 39.41
C LYS A 381 24.31 -13.47 38.15
N THR A 382 23.53 -13.86 37.14
CA THR A 382 24.05 -14.39 35.85
C THR A 382 24.99 -13.39 35.15
N LEU A 383 24.65 -12.11 35.15
CA LEU A 383 25.51 -11.06 34.57
C LEU A 383 26.84 -10.92 35.34
N VAL A 384 26.78 -10.85 36.68
CA VAL A 384 27.98 -10.70 37.53
C VAL A 384 28.88 -11.93 37.45
N GLU A 385 28.32 -13.14 37.40
CA GLU A 385 29.09 -14.38 37.26
C GLU A 385 29.80 -14.49 35.90
N ALA A 386 29.16 -14.05 34.80
CA ALA A 386 29.80 -14.02 33.47
C ALA A 386 30.92 -12.98 33.36
N VAL A 387 30.75 -11.80 33.98
CA VAL A 387 31.79 -10.76 34.06
C VAL A 387 33.01 -11.29 34.82
N ARG A 388 32.80 -11.94 35.97
CA ARG A 388 33.87 -12.59 36.76
C ARG A 388 34.54 -13.74 36.01
N ALA A 389 33.77 -14.58 35.32
CA ALA A 389 34.27 -15.69 34.50
C ALA A 389 35.04 -15.24 33.23
N THR A 390 35.05 -13.94 32.92
CA THR A 390 35.81 -13.34 31.82
C THR A 390 36.89 -12.36 32.27
N GLY A 391 36.95 -12.00 33.56
CA GLY A 391 37.97 -11.12 34.13
C GLY A 391 37.87 -9.66 33.65
N VAL A 392 36.72 -9.26 33.12
CA VAL A 392 36.47 -7.90 32.63
C VAL A 392 35.87 -7.02 33.73
N ARG A 393 35.87 -5.69 33.53
CA ARG A 393 35.03 -4.78 34.32
C ARG A 393 33.74 -4.50 33.55
N ALA A 394 32.64 -4.25 34.25
CA ALA A 394 31.34 -3.99 33.61
C ALA A 394 30.60 -2.78 34.20
N ILE A 395 29.79 -2.16 33.36
CA ILE A 395 28.78 -1.17 33.72
C ILE A 395 27.41 -1.79 33.41
N ILE A 396 26.63 -2.10 34.44
CA ILE A 396 25.29 -2.69 34.29
C ILE A 396 24.24 -1.60 34.52
N SER A 397 23.42 -1.31 33.53
CA SER A 397 22.29 -0.38 33.71
C SER A 397 21.18 -1.05 34.52
N LYS A 398 20.72 -0.38 35.59
CA LYS A 398 19.64 -0.87 36.47
C LYS A 398 18.32 -1.08 35.70
N GLY A 399 18.06 -0.24 34.69
CA GLY A 399 16.88 -0.31 33.82
C GLY A 399 15.54 -0.22 34.57
N TRP A 400 14.45 -0.59 33.90
CA TRP A 400 13.12 -0.62 34.53
C TRP A 400 12.92 -1.78 35.52
N SER A 401 13.80 -2.78 35.49
CA SER A 401 13.75 -3.95 36.38
C SER A 401 14.64 -3.83 37.63
N ASN A 402 15.29 -2.67 37.84
CA ASN A 402 16.15 -2.36 38.98
C ASN A 402 17.23 -3.43 39.28
N LEU A 403 17.97 -3.84 38.25
CA LEU A 403 19.08 -4.81 38.37
C LEU A 403 20.14 -4.30 39.36
N GLY A 404 20.59 -5.16 40.28
CA GLY A 404 21.47 -4.78 41.39
C GLY A 404 21.34 -5.71 42.59
N GLY A 405 21.73 -5.22 43.77
CA GLY A 405 21.65 -5.97 45.04
C GLY A 405 22.84 -6.89 45.33
N ILE A 406 23.88 -6.89 44.49
CA ILE A 406 25.13 -7.62 44.69
C ILE A 406 26.28 -6.62 44.71
N GLU A 407 27.13 -6.65 45.73
CA GLU A 407 28.37 -5.85 45.78
C GLU A 407 29.49 -6.53 44.97
N ALA A 408 30.20 -5.74 44.17
CA ALA A 408 31.14 -6.21 43.17
C ALA A 408 32.08 -5.07 42.73
N ASP A 409 33.35 -5.08 43.14
CA ASP A 409 34.34 -4.06 42.76
C ASP A 409 34.58 -3.98 41.23
N ASP A 410 34.26 -5.08 40.53
CA ASP A 410 34.34 -5.24 39.09
C ASP A 410 33.11 -4.69 38.31
N VAL A 411 32.03 -4.31 39.01
CA VAL A 411 30.73 -3.97 38.39
C VAL A 411 30.13 -2.67 38.93
N PHE A 412 29.91 -1.69 38.05
CA PHE A 412 29.20 -0.45 38.38
C PHE A 412 27.72 -0.50 37.97
N PHE A 413 26.81 -0.35 38.92
CA PHE A 413 25.36 -0.36 38.67
C PHE A 413 24.82 1.05 38.33
N LEU A 414 24.72 1.35 37.04
CA LEU A 414 24.42 2.67 36.48
C LEU A 414 22.91 2.98 36.42
N GLY A 415 22.55 4.22 36.77
CA GLY A 415 21.22 4.80 36.55
C GLY A 415 21.04 5.33 35.11
N ASP A 416 20.41 6.50 34.98
CA ASP A 416 20.24 7.18 33.69
C ASP A 416 21.56 7.82 33.22
N CYS A 417 21.98 7.49 32.00
CA CYS A 417 23.14 8.06 31.32
C CYS A 417 22.90 8.07 29.79
N PRO A 418 23.26 9.14 29.05
CA PRO A 418 23.17 9.15 27.59
C PRO A 418 24.06 8.06 26.96
N HIS A 419 23.49 7.20 26.12
CA HIS A 419 24.24 6.17 25.39
C HIS A 419 25.26 6.79 24.44
N GLU A 420 24.97 7.97 23.89
CA GLU A 420 25.85 8.73 23.00
C GLU A 420 27.18 9.11 23.67
N TRP A 421 27.17 9.31 25.00
CA TRP A 421 28.38 9.55 25.80
C TRP A 421 28.97 8.24 26.35
N LEU A 422 28.11 7.35 26.86
CA LEU A 422 28.54 6.13 27.52
C LEU A 422 29.27 5.17 26.58
N PHE A 423 28.80 5.02 25.34
CA PHE A 423 29.36 4.04 24.39
C PHE A 423 30.72 4.47 23.81
N ALA A 424 31.10 5.74 23.95
CA ALA A 424 32.47 6.18 23.71
C ALA A 424 33.45 5.62 24.77
N ASN A 425 32.97 5.39 26.00
CA ASN A 425 33.76 5.08 27.20
C ASN A 425 33.77 3.59 27.60
N VAL A 426 33.25 2.69 26.76
CA VAL A 426 33.21 1.23 27.00
C VAL A 426 33.85 0.45 25.85
N ALA A 427 34.28 -0.79 26.10
CA ALA A 427 34.93 -1.64 25.11
C ALA A 427 33.92 -2.33 24.17
N ALA A 428 32.82 -2.84 24.72
CA ALA A 428 31.76 -3.57 24.01
C ALA A 428 30.38 -3.30 24.65
N VAL A 429 29.30 -3.55 23.91
CA VAL A 429 27.92 -3.20 24.28
C VAL A 429 27.01 -4.44 24.24
N PHE A 430 26.34 -4.76 25.36
CA PHE A 430 25.44 -5.90 25.51
C PHE A 430 24.03 -5.37 25.79
N HIS A 431 23.08 -5.56 24.87
CA HIS A 431 21.75 -4.94 25.03
C HIS A 431 20.62 -5.71 24.35
N HIS A 432 19.40 -5.25 24.57
CA HIS A 432 18.15 -5.89 24.13
C HIS A 432 17.89 -5.88 22.61
N GLY A 433 18.76 -5.28 21.77
CA GLY A 433 18.58 -5.24 20.31
C GLY A 433 17.74 -4.12 19.72
N GLY A 434 17.22 -3.16 20.48
CA GLY A 434 16.44 -2.05 19.92
C GLY A 434 17.26 -1.13 19.02
N ALA A 435 16.77 -0.89 17.80
CA ALA A 435 17.48 -0.25 16.68
C ALA A 435 18.41 0.94 17.05
N GLY A 436 17.90 1.91 17.80
CA GLY A 436 18.68 3.11 18.19
C GLY A 436 19.83 2.84 19.15
N THR A 437 19.75 1.78 19.97
CA THR A 437 20.88 1.35 20.83
C THR A 437 21.93 0.62 19.98
N THR A 438 21.49 -0.24 19.05
CA THR A 438 22.36 -0.93 18.08
C THR A 438 23.15 0.09 17.27
N ALA A 439 22.47 1.08 16.70
CA ALA A 439 23.07 2.17 15.94
C ALA A 439 24.11 2.96 16.74
N CYS A 440 23.84 3.24 18.02
CA CYS A 440 24.75 3.99 18.88
C CYS A 440 26.01 3.19 19.25
N GLY A 441 25.89 1.88 19.48
CA GLY A 441 27.04 0.99 19.76
C GLY A 441 27.96 0.89 18.54
N LEU A 442 27.38 0.61 17.38
CA LEU A 442 28.11 0.49 16.12
C LEU A 442 28.73 1.82 15.66
N LEU A 443 28.06 2.97 15.83
CA LEU A 443 28.64 4.29 15.53
C LEU A 443 29.90 4.57 16.37
N ASN A 444 29.95 4.08 17.61
CA ASN A 444 31.12 4.20 18.47
C ASN A 444 32.21 3.16 18.18
N GLY A 445 32.00 2.24 17.22
CA GLY A 445 32.94 1.17 16.90
C GLY A 445 33.06 0.15 18.02
N ARG A 446 31.94 -0.17 18.67
CA ARG A 446 31.88 -1.13 19.78
C ARG A 446 31.26 -2.45 19.32
N PRO A 447 31.97 -3.58 19.45
CA PRO A 447 31.39 -4.89 19.27
C PRO A 447 30.14 -5.05 20.15
N THR A 448 29.07 -5.57 19.55
CA THR A 448 27.70 -5.42 20.05
C THR A 448 27.01 -6.78 20.13
N THR A 449 26.67 -7.22 21.34
CA THR A 449 25.94 -8.47 21.59
C THR A 449 24.46 -8.17 21.82
N ILE A 450 23.60 -8.87 21.08
CA ILE A 450 22.15 -8.71 21.18
C ILE A 450 21.51 -9.86 21.97
N VAL A 451 20.73 -9.50 22.98
CA VAL A 451 19.93 -10.41 23.82
C VAL A 451 18.44 -10.12 23.58
N PRO A 452 17.81 -10.69 22.54
CA PRO A 452 16.47 -10.24 22.15
C PRO A 452 15.37 -10.78 23.07
N PHE A 453 14.40 -9.89 23.33
CA PHE A 453 13.16 -10.17 24.05
C PHE A 453 11.97 -10.31 23.10
N PHE A 454 11.79 -9.37 22.17
CA PHE A 454 10.68 -9.39 21.20
C PHE A 454 10.92 -8.53 19.96
N GLY A 455 10.03 -8.64 18.97
CA GLY A 455 9.91 -7.65 17.88
C GLY A 455 11.04 -7.71 16.84
N ASP A 456 11.66 -6.56 16.56
CA ASP A 456 12.77 -6.38 15.61
C ASP A 456 14.14 -6.79 16.19
N GLN A 457 14.21 -7.02 17.50
CA GLN A 457 15.45 -7.27 18.23
C GLN A 457 16.26 -8.48 17.70
N PRO A 458 15.66 -9.63 17.31
CA PRO A 458 16.42 -10.73 16.72
C PRO A 458 17.05 -10.35 15.37
N PHE A 459 16.31 -9.62 14.52
CA PHE A 459 16.80 -9.17 13.21
C PHE A 459 18.06 -8.31 13.37
N TRP A 460 18.10 -7.37 14.32
CA TRP A 460 19.31 -6.60 14.60
C TRP A 460 20.48 -7.45 15.08
N GLY A 461 20.22 -8.47 15.91
CA GLY A 461 21.23 -9.43 16.32
C GLY A 461 21.81 -10.21 15.14
N ASP A 462 20.95 -10.71 14.26
CA ASP A 462 21.37 -11.43 13.05
C ASP A 462 22.17 -10.51 12.11
N MET A 463 21.77 -9.26 11.90
CA MET A 463 22.51 -8.30 11.05
C MET A 463 23.87 -7.93 11.64
N VAL A 464 23.98 -7.72 12.96
CA VAL A 464 25.25 -7.45 13.64
C VAL A 464 26.20 -8.67 13.56
N ALA A 465 25.66 -9.88 13.70
CA ALA A 465 26.42 -11.11 13.56
C ALA A 465 26.90 -11.36 12.13
N ILE A 466 26.06 -11.08 11.12
CA ILE A 466 26.43 -11.15 9.69
C ILE A 466 27.52 -10.13 9.35
N ALA A 467 27.49 -8.94 9.95
CA ALA A 467 28.52 -7.93 9.81
C ALA A 467 29.83 -8.25 10.57
N GLY A 468 29.90 -9.33 11.35
CA GLY A 468 31.05 -9.70 12.19
C GLY A 468 31.29 -8.77 13.39
N ALA A 469 30.46 -7.73 13.58
CA ALA A 469 30.57 -6.75 14.65
C ALA A 469 29.98 -7.24 16.00
N GLY A 470 29.67 -8.53 16.11
CA GLY A 470 29.18 -9.17 17.32
C GLY A 470 28.89 -10.67 17.10
N PRO A 471 28.63 -11.43 18.17
CA PRO A 471 28.23 -12.83 18.07
C PRO A 471 26.76 -12.95 17.63
N LYS A 472 26.32 -14.17 17.32
CA LYS A 472 24.88 -14.47 17.11
C LYS A 472 24.06 -14.04 18.33
N PRO A 473 22.81 -13.58 18.14
CA PRO A 473 21.96 -13.16 19.25
C PRO A 473 21.69 -14.31 20.23
N ILE A 474 21.66 -13.98 21.53
CA ILE A 474 21.36 -14.92 22.62
C ILE A 474 19.92 -14.67 23.08
N PRO A 475 18.91 -15.46 22.68
CA PRO A 475 17.53 -15.26 23.14
C PRO A 475 17.47 -15.19 24.66
N HIS A 476 16.76 -14.21 25.23
CA HIS A 476 16.79 -13.95 26.69
C HIS A 476 16.51 -15.18 27.58
N LYS A 477 15.73 -16.17 27.09
CA LYS A 477 15.42 -17.44 27.78
C LYS A 477 16.53 -18.49 27.74
N GLN A 478 17.59 -18.23 26.97
CA GLN A 478 18.78 -19.06 26.85
C GLN A 478 20.00 -18.39 27.49
N LEU A 479 19.91 -17.11 27.87
CA LEU A 479 21.01 -16.36 28.49
C LEU A 479 21.46 -17.05 29.78
N ASN A 480 22.74 -17.45 29.82
CA ASN A 480 23.38 -18.07 30.98
C ASN A 480 24.81 -17.55 31.15
N VAL A 481 25.52 -18.05 32.16
CA VAL A 481 26.90 -17.61 32.46
C VAL A 481 27.84 -17.98 31.32
N GLU A 482 27.63 -19.15 30.72
CA GLU A 482 28.47 -19.74 29.68
C GLU A 482 28.41 -18.93 28.37
N ASN A 483 27.22 -18.77 27.79
CA ASN A 483 27.07 -18.09 26.50
C ASN A 483 27.28 -16.57 26.59
N LEU A 484 26.97 -15.94 27.73
CA LEU A 484 27.36 -14.56 27.96
C LEU A 484 28.89 -14.42 28.07
N SER A 485 29.57 -15.35 28.73
CA SER A 485 31.04 -15.36 28.80
C SER A 485 31.67 -15.58 27.42
N GLU A 486 31.12 -16.45 26.58
CA GLU A 486 31.56 -16.66 25.20
C GLU A 486 31.35 -15.40 24.35
N ALA A 487 30.19 -14.74 24.46
CA ALA A 487 29.90 -13.49 23.77
C ALA A 487 30.80 -12.32 24.23
N ILE A 488 31.14 -12.24 25.52
CA ILE A 488 32.14 -11.29 26.04
C ILE A 488 33.51 -11.55 25.43
N ARG A 489 33.96 -12.81 25.38
CA ARG A 489 35.25 -13.17 24.76
C ARG A 489 35.25 -12.87 23.26
N PHE A 490 34.16 -13.15 22.53
CA PHE A 490 34.02 -12.82 21.11
C PHE A 490 34.12 -11.31 20.85
N CYS A 491 33.37 -10.50 21.61
CA CYS A 491 33.37 -9.03 21.47
C CYS A 491 34.68 -8.35 21.86
N LEU A 492 35.66 -9.08 22.40
CA LEU A 492 37.01 -8.60 22.70
C LEU A 492 38.08 -9.16 21.74
N THR A 493 37.68 -9.87 20.69
CA THR A 493 38.59 -10.31 19.62
C THR A 493 39.04 -9.16 18.73
N PRO A 494 40.27 -9.18 18.17
CA PRO A 494 40.72 -8.21 17.18
C PRO A 494 39.82 -8.14 15.95
N GLU A 495 39.24 -9.27 15.53
CA GLU A 495 38.36 -9.40 14.38
C GLU A 495 37.04 -8.63 14.59
N ALA A 496 36.37 -8.86 15.73
CA ALA A 496 35.12 -8.15 16.05
C ALA A 496 35.35 -6.64 16.24
N LEU A 497 36.46 -6.26 16.89
CA LEU A 497 36.87 -4.86 17.05
C LEU A 497 37.15 -4.19 15.69
N THR A 498 37.79 -4.90 14.76
CA THR A 498 38.07 -4.40 13.39
C THR A 498 36.77 -4.24 12.60
N ALA A 499 35.89 -5.24 12.60
CA ALA A 499 34.61 -5.20 11.90
C ALA A 499 33.71 -4.05 12.42
N ALA A 500 33.61 -3.89 13.74
CA ALA A 500 32.88 -2.78 14.36
C ALA A 500 33.53 -1.42 14.03
N GLY A 501 34.87 -1.34 14.00
CA GLY A 501 35.62 -0.13 13.65
C GLY A 501 35.43 0.30 12.19
N GLU A 502 35.48 -0.63 11.24
CA GLU A 502 35.19 -0.38 9.83
C GLU A 502 33.75 0.08 9.60
N LEU A 503 32.79 -0.58 10.25
CA LEU A 503 31.39 -0.21 10.16
C LEU A 503 31.15 1.19 10.75
N ALA A 504 31.76 1.51 11.90
CA ALA A 504 31.75 2.85 12.47
C ALA A 504 32.35 3.90 11.53
N ALA A 505 33.43 3.58 10.82
CA ALA A 505 34.05 4.49 9.86
C ALA A 505 33.12 4.80 8.68
N LYS A 506 32.43 3.77 8.14
CA LYS A 506 31.40 3.93 7.10
C LYS A 506 30.23 4.78 7.63
N MET A 507 29.66 4.41 8.78
CA MET A 507 28.54 5.10 9.43
C MET A 507 28.82 6.58 9.74
N LYS A 508 30.06 6.97 10.04
CA LYS A 508 30.45 8.38 10.28
C LYS A 508 30.49 9.24 9.02
N THR A 509 30.42 8.64 7.83
CA THR A 509 30.26 9.37 6.55
C THR A 509 28.80 9.55 6.13
N GLU A 510 27.87 8.85 6.80
CA GLU A 510 26.44 8.93 6.52
C GLU A 510 25.80 10.17 7.18
N ASN A 511 24.85 10.78 6.49
CA ASN A 511 23.91 11.72 7.12
C ASN A 511 22.48 11.23 6.85
N GLY A 512 22.00 10.34 7.72
CA GLY A 512 20.68 9.72 7.59
C GLY A 512 19.55 10.74 7.49
N VAL A 513 19.57 11.74 8.35
CA VAL A 513 18.50 12.74 8.47
C VAL A 513 18.39 13.59 7.20
N ALA A 514 19.49 14.18 6.73
CA ALA A 514 19.47 14.98 5.49
C ALA A 514 19.21 14.12 4.24
N THR A 515 19.63 12.85 4.24
CA THR A 515 19.37 11.91 3.13
C THR A 515 17.91 11.50 3.08
N ALA A 516 17.25 11.32 4.23
CA ALA A 516 15.81 11.08 4.30
C ALA A 516 14.98 12.31 3.86
N VAL A 517 15.41 13.54 4.21
CA VAL A 517 14.77 14.75 3.69
C VAL A 517 14.92 14.88 2.17
N LYS A 518 16.09 14.56 1.61
CA LYS A 518 16.28 14.48 0.15
C LYS A 518 15.39 13.41 -0.50
N SER A 519 15.29 12.21 0.09
CA SER A 519 14.38 11.15 -0.37
C SER A 519 12.92 11.62 -0.36
N PHE A 520 12.48 12.28 0.71
CA PHE A 520 11.15 12.90 0.77
C PHE A 520 10.95 13.94 -0.33
N HIS A 521 11.87 14.90 -0.49
CA HIS A 521 11.78 15.92 -1.54
C HIS A 521 11.79 15.35 -2.96
N ALA A 522 12.54 14.28 -3.21
CA ALA A 522 12.62 13.60 -4.49
C ALA A 522 11.33 12.86 -4.89
N ASN A 523 10.48 12.52 -3.91
CA ASN A 523 9.21 11.83 -4.12
C ASN A 523 7.99 12.79 -4.16
N LEU A 524 8.19 14.11 -4.07
CA LEU A 524 7.11 15.10 -4.17
C LEU A 524 6.77 15.46 -5.62
N PRO A 525 5.48 15.65 -5.97
CA PRO A 525 5.03 15.99 -7.32
C PRO A 525 5.26 17.48 -7.65
N LEU A 526 6.52 17.85 -7.96
CA LEU A 526 6.96 19.25 -8.08
C LEU A 526 6.29 20.08 -9.20
N GLU A 527 5.64 19.46 -10.18
CA GLU A 527 4.90 20.18 -11.23
C GLU A 527 3.52 20.66 -10.75
N ASP A 528 2.83 19.83 -9.96
CA ASP A 528 1.49 20.12 -9.44
C ASP A 528 1.55 20.98 -8.18
N LEU A 529 2.53 20.72 -7.32
CA LEU A 529 2.62 21.27 -5.98
C LEU A 529 2.70 22.83 -5.87
N PRO A 530 3.37 23.62 -6.74
CA PRO A 530 3.48 25.07 -6.59
C PRO A 530 2.21 25.89 -6.95
N CYS A 531 2.01 27.02 -6.27
CA CYS A 531 0.97 28.01 -6.58
C CYS A 531 1.40 29.05 -7.64
N ASP A 532 0.50 29.39 -8.57
CA ASP A 532 0.75 30.35 -9.67
C ASP A 532 1.06 31.79 -9.20
N ILE A 533 0.62 32.14 -7.99
CA ILE A 533 0.76 33.48 -7.39
C ILE A 533 1.93 33.54 -6.40
N PHE A 534 2.07 32.54 -5.54
CA PHE A 534 3.17 32.39 -4.58
C PHE A 534 3.89 31.06 -4.87
N PRO A 535 4.89 31.03 -5.76
CA PRO A 535 5.57 29.79 -6.13
C PRO A 535 6.27 29.09 -4.95
N ASP A 536 6.55 29.79 -3.85
CA ASP A 536 7.10 29.23 -2.62
C ASP A 536 6.05 28.63 -1.67
N GLN A 537 4.79 28.55 -2.10
CA GLN A 537 3.68 27.97 -1.34
C GLN A 537 2.94 26.86 -2.12
N PRO A 538 2.43 25.82 -1.42
CA PRO A 538 1.68 24.76 -2.07
C PRO A 538 0.33 25.26 -2.61
N ALA A 539 -0.05 24.76 -3.78
CA ALA A 539 -1.40 24.89 -4.30
C ALA A 539 -2.37 23.97 -3.51
N THR A 540 -3.49 24.53 -3.06
CA THR A 540 -4.53 23.78 -2.32
C THR A 540 -5.94 23.98 -2.89
N TRP A 541 -6.05 24.90 -3.86
CA TRP A 541 -7.29 25.31 -4.52
C TRP A 541 -7.04 25.52 -6.02
N GLU A 542 -8.02 25.18 -6.84
CA GLU A 542 -8.12 25.61 -8.23
C GLU A 542 -9.25 26.62 -8.40
N TYR A 543 -8.97 27.74 -9.06
CA TYR A 543 -9.98 28.70 -9.49
C TYR A 543 -10.20 28.60 -11.01
N LYS A 544 -11.47 28.47 -11.43
CA LYS A 544 -11.82 28.30 -12.86
C LYS A 544 -12.35 29.59 -13.49
N ARG A 545 -11.61 30.10 -14.49
CA ARG A 545 -12.02 31.22 -15.37
C ARG A 545 -12.15 30.72 -16.81
N GLY A 546 -13.38 30.43 -17.23
CA GLY A 546 -13.68 29.88 -18.56
C GLY A 546 -13.08 28.47 -18.73
N LYS A 547 -12.12 28.33 -19.65
CA LYS A 547 -11.39 27.07 -19.89
C LYS A 547 -10.05 26.97 -19.14
N LYS A 548 -9.53 28.04 -18.53
CA LYS A 548 -8.33 27.98 -17.68
C LYS A 548 -8.68 27.65 -16.23
N HIS A 549 -7.74 26.95 -15.59
CA HIS A 549 -7.65 26.72 -14.16
C HIS A 549 -6.42 27.50 -13.65
N VAL A 550 -6.49 28.02 -12.42
CA VAL A 550 -5.39 28.77 -11.75
C VAL A 550 -5.16 28.12 -10.39
N LYS A 551 -3.91 27.73 -10.10
CA LYS A 551 -3.50 27.05 -8.86
C LYS A 551 -3.20 28.07 -7.76
N LEU A 552 -3.98 28.03 -6.69
CA LEU A 552 -3.95 28.98 -5.58
C LEU A 552 -3.58 28.29 -4.26
N SER A 553 -2.67 28.90 -3.50
CA SER A 553 -2.36 28.50 -2.12
C SER A 553 -3.47 28.94 -1.16
N LYS A 554 -3.44 28.39 0.07
CA LYS A 554 -4.32 28.80 1.18
C LYS A 554 -4.34 30.33 1.36
N LYS A 555 -3.15 30.95 1.44
CA LYS A 555 -2.99 32.41 1.56
C LYS A 555 -3.49 33.17 0.32
N ALA A 556 -3.16 32.71 -0.89
CA ALA A 556 -3.61 33.37 -2.12
C ALA A 556 -5.15 33.35 -2.26
N ALA A 557 -5.79 32.25 -1.87
CA ALA A 557 -7.23 32.13 -1.85
C ALA A 557 -7.90 33.10 -0.86
N GLY A 558 -7.40 33.18 0.38
CA GLY A 558 -7.91 34.12 1.39
C GLY A 558 -7.89 35.58 0.90
N ILE A 559 -6.73 36.06 0.41
CA ILE A 559 -6.57 37.43 -0.12
C ILE A 559 -7.55 37.71 -1.26
N LEU A 560 -7.72 36.78 -2.21
CA LEU A 560 -8.59 36.97 -3.36
C LEU A 560 -10.09 36.88 -3.02
N LEU A 561 -10.45 36.20 -1.92
CA LEU A 561 -11.80 36.16 -1.36
C LEU A 561 -12.10 37.45 -0.57
N ASP A 562 -11.22 37.87 0.34
CA ASP A 562 -11.36 39.11 1.13
C ASP A 562 -11.50 40.35 0.24
N HIS A 563 -10.76 40.40 -0.89
CA HIS A 563 -10.87 41.47 -1.90
C HIS A 563 -11.87 41.20 -3.03
N LEU A 564 -12.76 40.21 -2.88
CA LEU A 564 -13.87 39.88 -3.79
C LEU A 564 -13.47 39.62 -5.27
N LYS A 565 -12.18 39.35 -5.55
CA LYS A 565 -11.67 39.01 -6.89
C LYS A 565 -12.13 37.63 -7.36
N ILE A 566 -12.31 36.70 -6.43
CA ILE A 566 -12.86 35.37 -6.68
C ILE A 566 -14.09 35.12 -5.81
N GLY A 567 -15.02 34.30 -6.33
CA GLY A 567 -16.17 33.82 -5.57
C GLY A 567 -15.99 32.35 -5.23
N GLN A 568 -16.17 31.98 -3.96
CA GLN A 568 -15.99 30.63 -3.42
C GLN A 568 -16.67 29.53 -4.26
N LYS A 569 -17.85 29.80 -4.85
CA LYS A 569 -18.59 28.90 -5.75
C LYS A 569 -17.87 28.53 -7.07
N LYS A 570 -16.75 29.18 -7.41
CA LYS A 570 -15.91 28.91 -8.59
C LYS A 570 -14.55 28.27 -8.21
N MET A 571 -14.37 27.92 -6.95
CA MET A 571 -13.19 27.22 -6.46
C MET A 571 -13.50 25.72 -6.28
N SER A 572 -12.53 24.88 -6.61
CA SER A 572 -12.47 23.48 -6.18
C SER A 572 -11.19 23.26 -5.37
N PRO A 573 -11.12 22.25 -4.48
CA PRO A 573 -9.84 21.79 -3.96
C PRO A 573 -8.89 21.45 -5.12
N HIS A 574 -7.60 21.72 -4.92
CA HIS A 574 -6.53 21.09 -5.71
C HIS A 574 -6.10 19.81 -5.00
N ASP A 575 -5.84 18.77 -5.78
CA ASP A 575 -5.50 17.42 -5.34
C ASP A 575 -4.04 17.10 -5.72
N THR A 576 -3.09 17.48 -4.86
CA THR A 576 -1.63 17.38 -5.10
C THR A 576 -1.17 15.93 -5.31
N ARG A 577 -1.79 14.96 -4.65
CA ARG A 577 -1.58 13.52 -4.88
C ARG A 577 -2.81 12.72 -4.47
N SER A 578 -3.63 12.30 -5.44
CA SER A 578 -4.77 11.41 -5.19
C SER A 578 -4.32 9.97 -4.91
N ILE A 579 -4.82 9.38 -3.82
CA ILE A 579 -4.68 7.95 -3.50
C ILE A 579 -6.01 7.25 -3.82
N ILE A 580 -5.98 6.26 -4.72
CA ILE A 580 -7.21 5.61 -5.22
C ILE A 580 -7.12 4.11 -5.01
N ILE A 581 -7.77 3.66 -3.96
CA ILE A 581 -7.91 2.25 -3.59
C ILE A 581 -9.08 1.68 -4.41
N GLU A 582 -8.77 0.92 -5.45
CA GLU A 582 -9.76 0.13 -6.20
C GLU A 582 -9.68 -1.34 -5.75
N ASN A 583 -10.83 -2.03 -5.72
CA ASN A 583 -10.87 -3.46 -5.40
C ASN A 583 -10.37 -4.27 -6.60
N ARG A 584 -9.11 -4.72 -6.58
CA ARG A 584 -8.55 -5.57 -7.64
C ARG A 584 -9.08 -6.98 -7.39
N ARG A 585 -9.91 -7.48 -8.32
CA ARG A 585 -10.41 -8.87 -8.29
C ARG A 585 -9.57 -9.70 -9.24
N TRP A 586 -8.77 -10.60 -8.67
CA TRP A 586 -7.57 -11.13 -9.32
C TRP A 586 -7.84 -12.28 -10.30
N ASP A 587 -8.99 -12.95 -10.21
CA ASP A 587 -9.32 -14.14 -10.99
C ASP A 587 -10.85 -14.28 -11.25
N PRO A 588 -11.29 -15.09 -12.23
CA PRO A 588 -12.72 -15.28 -12.53
C PRO A 588 -13.50 -16.13 -11.50
N VAL A 589 -12.82 -16.92 -10.66
CA VAL A 589 -13.46 -17.77 -9.63
C VAL A 589 -13.88 -16.93 -8.43
N THR A 590 -13.07 -15.95 -8.01
CA THR A 590 -13.50 -14.87 -7.08
C THR A 590 -14.39 -13.83 -7.76
N GLY A 591 -14.36 -13.75 -9.09
CA GLY A 591 -15.26 -12.92 -9.90
C GLY A 591 -16.74 -13.36 -9.85
N ALA A 592 -17.04 -14.59 -10.29
CA ALA A 592 -18.36 -15.24 -10.15
C ALA A 592 -18.29 -16.76 -10.42
N SER A 593 -18.17 -17.56 -9.35
CA SER A 593 -17.65 -18.94 -9.39
C SER A 593 -18.48 -20.00 -10.13
N SER A 594 -19.70 -19.71 -10.63
CA SER A 594 -20.59 -20.72 -11.22
C SER A 594 -21.15 -20.33 -12.60
N ALA A 595 -21.71 -19.13 -12.75
CA ALA A 595 -22.30 -18.68 -14.02
C ALA A 595 -21.26 -18.53 -15.15
N LEU A 596 -20.01 -18.16 -14.80
CA LEU A 596 -18.92 -17.97 -15.77
C LEU A 596 -18.53 -19.27 -16.49
N LEU A 597 -18.46 -20.40 -15.77
CA LEU A 597 -18.12 -21.69 -16.37
C LEU A 597 -19.17 -22.14 -17.41
N GLY A 598 -20.45 -21.93 -17.14
CA GLY A 598 -21.53 -22.23 -18.09
C GLY A 598 -21.46 -21.37 -19.36
N ALA A 599 -21.21 -20.07 -19.22
CA ALA A 599 -21.07 -19.17 -20.36
C ALA A 599 -19.79 -19.47 -21.18
N ALA A 600 -18.66 -19.65 -20.50
CA ALA A 600 -17.38 -19.94 -21.14
C ALA A 600 -17.37 -21.30 -21.84
N THR A 601 -17.93 -22.35 -21.24
CA THR A 601 -18.06 -23.66 -21.92
C THR A 601 -19.06 -23.62 -23.07
N GLY A 602 -20.14 -22.85 -22.97
CA GLY A 602 -21.06 -22.61 -24.09
C GLY A 602 -20.39 -21.92 -25.27
N MET A 603 -19.64 -20.85 -25.03
CA MET A 603 -18.88 -20.13 -26.07
C MET A 603 -17.71 -20.97 -26.62
N PHE A 604 -16.97 -21.67 -25.77
CA PHE A 604 -15.89 -22.57 -26.19
C PHE A 604 -16.43 -23.70 -27.07
N LYS A 605 -17.57 -24.32 -26.70
CA LYS A 605 -18.23 -25.35 -27.50
C LYS A 605 -18.71 -24.81 -28.85
N GLY A 606 -19.21 -23.56 -28.89
CA GLY A 606 -19.52 -22.85 -30.13
C GLY A 606 -18.28 -22.61 -31.02
N ALA A 607 -17.14 -22.23 -30.42
CA ALA A 607 -15.89 -22.03 -31.14
C ALA A 607 -15.29 -23.36 -31.66
N THR A 608 -15.32 -24.44 -30.86
CA THR A 608 -14.94 -25.77 -31.33
C THR A 608 -15.87 -26.26 -32.43
N ASP A 609 -17.18 -26.00 -32.34
CA ASP A 609 -18.13 -26.34 -33.40
C ASP A 609 -17.79 -25.64 -34.73
N ILE A 610 -17.34 -24.37 -34.69
CA ILE A 610 -16.93 -23.60 -35.87
C ILE A 610 -15.67 -24.16 -36.55
N VAL A 611 -14.77 -24.80 -35.81
CA VAL A 611 -13.53 -25.39 -36.37
C VAL A 611 -13.70 -26.88 -36.71
N VAL A 612 -14.30 -27.64 -35.80
CA VAL A 612 -14.42 -29.10 -35.88
C VAL A 612 -15.51 -29.53 -36.86
N LYS A 613 -16.67 -28.86 -36.92
CA LYS A 613 -17.73 -29.27 -37.85
C LYS A 613 -17.32 -29.14 -39.32
N PRO A 614 -16.71 -28.03 -39.79
CA PRO A 614 -16.21 -27.97 -41.17
C PRO A 614 -15.20 -29.06 -41.51
N VAL A 615 -14.30 -29.42 -40.57
CA VAL A 615 -13.31 -30.50 -40.76
C VAL A 615 -13.98 -31.88 -40.78
N GLN A 616 -14.94 -32.14 -39.89
CA GLN A 616 -15.74 -33.38 -39.89
C GLN A 616 -16.57 -33.51 -41.18
N THR A 617 -17.33 -32.48 -41.55
CA THR A 617 -18.12 -32.45 -42.80
C THR A 617 -17.23 -32.53 -44.05
N TYR A 618 -15.98 -32.05 -44.00
CA TYR A 618 -15.00 -32.24 -45.08
C TYR A 618 -14.53 -33.70 -45.16
N HIS A 619 -14.25 -34.37 -44.04
CA HIS A 619 -13.90 -35.80 -44.02
C HIS A 619 -15.06 -36.74 -44.35
N GLU A 620 -16.30 -36.37 -44.00
CA GLU A 620 -17.51 -37.07 -44.44
C GLU A 620 -17.71 -36.90 -45.95
N ARG A 621 -17.56 -35.68 -46.48
CA ARG A 621 -17.58 -35.43 -47.93
C ARG A 621 -16.43 -36.11 -48.67
N SER A 622 -15.24 -36.27 -48.08
CA SER A 622 -14.16 -37.01 -48.73
C SER A 622 -14.47 -38.51 -48.79
N LYS A 623 -15.08 -39.09 -47.74
CA LYS A 623 -15.54 -40.48 -47.76
C LYS A 623 -16.68 -40.70 -48.76
N MET A 624 -17.66 -39.79 -48.83
CA MET A 624 -18.73 -39.85 -49.84
C MET A 624 -18.17 -39.76 -51.26
N LYS A 625 -17.23 -38.84 -51.52
CA LYS A 625 -16.57 -38.74 -52.84
C LYS A 625 -15.71 -39.95 -53.21
N SER A 626 -15.14 -40.66 -52.24
CA SER A 626 -14.49 -41.95 -52.53
C SER A 626 -15.49 -43.01 -53.00
N ALA A 627 -16.69 -43.07 -52.41
CA ALA A 627 -17.73 -44.01 -52.81
C ALA A 627 -18.40 -43.63 -54.15
N GLU A 628 -18.74 -42.35 -54.37
CA GLU A 628 -19.29 -41.88 -55.65
C GLU A 628 -18.34 -42.11 -56.84
N MET A 629 -17.02 -42.16 -56.61
CA MET A 629 -16.03 -42.40 -57.67
C MET A 629 -16.05 -43.84 -58.20
N GLU A 630 -16.50 -44.83 -57.40
CA GLU A 630 -16.56 -46.23 -57.82
C GLU A 630 -17.86 -46.54 -58.60
N ASP A 631 -19.00 -45.98 -58.20
CA ASP A 631 -20.30 -46.21 -58.89
C ASP A 631 -20.39 -45.51 -60.26
N VAL A 632 -19.78 -44.32 -60.43
CA VAL A 632 -19.92 -43.49 -61.65
C VAL A 632 -19.21 -44.08 -62.89
N ILE A 633 -18.48 -45.19 -62.75
CA ILE A 633 -17.91 -45.95 -63.88
C ILE A 633 -18.94 -46.93 -64.49
N SER A 634 -20.07 -47.20 -63.81
CA SER A 634 -21.04 -48.22 -64.23
C SER A 634 -22.37 -47.67 -64.78
N SER A 635 -22.64 -48.00 -66.05
CA SER A 635 -23.94 -47.86 -66.73
C SER A 635 -24.47 -46.45 -67.04
N GLY A 636 -25.42 -46.36 -67.97
CA GLY A 636 -26.06 -45.09 -68.35
C GLY A 636 -27.11 -45.26 -69.46
N SER A 637 -27.50 -44.13 -70.07
CA SER A 637 -28.46 -43.92 -71.18
C SER A 637 -29.95 -43.70 -70.83
N GLN A 638 -30.62 -42.99 -71.74
CA GLN A 638 -32.08 -42.84 -71.96
C GLN A 638 -32.91 -41.80 -71.16
N THR A 639 -33.02 -40.62 -71.78
CA THR A 639 -34.12 -39.62 -71.83
C THR A 639 -35.39 -40.13 -72.57
N PRO A 640 -36.55 -39.40 -72.69
CA PRO A 640 -36.99 -38.10 -72.09
C PRO A 640 -38.52 -37.94 -71.69
N THR A 641 -38.88 -36.72 -71.24
CA THR A 641 -40.15 -35.93 -71.47
C THR A 641 -41.38 -35.96 -70.52
N ARG A 642 -41.93 -34.73 -70.31
CA ARG A 642 -43.32 -34.30 -69.92
C ARG A 642 -43.81 -34.60 -68.49
N SER A 643 -44.75 -33.86 -67.86
CA SER A 643 -45.35 -32.51 -68.12
C SER A 643 -46.31 -32.06 -66.98
N ALA A 644 -46.46 -30.73 -66.74
CA ALA A 644 -47.67 -30.04 -66.20
C ALA A 644 -48.17 -30.40 -64.76
N SER A 645 -49.05 -29.66 -64.05
CA SER A 645 -49.37 -28.20 -63.96
C SER A 645 -50.39 -27.90 -62.82
N SER A 646 -50.27 -26.75 -62.13
CA SER A 646 -51.39 -25.96 -61.51
C SER A 646 -52.23 -26.60 -60.34
N SER A 647 -53.05 -25.91 -59.51
CA SER A 647 -53.10 -24.52 -58.97
C SER A 647 -54.27 -24.36 -57.94
N LEU A 648 -54.48 -23.16 -57.37
CA LEU A 648 -55.67 -22.64 -56.62
C LEU A 648 -55.82 -22.99 -55.10
N ALA A 649 -56.59 -22.25 -54.26
CA ALA A 649 -56.52 -20.83 -53.81
C ALA A 649 -57.48 -20.58 -52.56
N PRO A 650 -58.13 -19.40 -52.25
CA PRO A 650 -58.12 -18.75 -50.91
C PRO A 650 -59.55 -18.46 -50.32
N PRO A 651 -59.89 -17.47 -49.42
CA PRO A 651 -59.17 -16.55 -48.49
C PRO A 651 -59.68 -16.72 -47.00
N SER A 652 -60.05 -15.79 -46.06
CA SER A 652 -60.09 -14.31 -45.86
C SER A 652 -60.35 -13.86 -44.37
N SER A 653 -59.86 -12.66 -44.00
CA SER A 653 -60.43 -11.59 -43.08
C SER A 653 -60.81 -11.77 -41.57
N ASP A 654 -60.16 -10.96 -40.70
CA ASP A 654 -60.68 -10.02 -39.64
C ASP A 654 -61.57 -10.45 -38.43
N ALA A 655 -61.70 -9.76 -37.26
CA ALA A 655 -60.92 -8.73 -36.50
C ALA A 655 -61.55 -8.41 -35.09
N LEU A 656 -61.01 -7.42 -34.32
CA LEU A 656 -61.52 -6.77 -33.06
C LEU A 656 -61.45 -7.62 -31.74
N GLU A 657 -61.56 -7.13 -30.48
CA GLU A 657 -61.83 -5.79 -29.88
C GLU A 657 -61.19 -5.55 -28.45
N ARG A 658 -61.72 -4.62 -27.63
CA ARG A 658 -61.28 -4.16 -26.26
C ARG A 658 -62.33 -4.50 -25.16
N PRO A 659 -62.00 -4.26 -23.86
CA PRO A 659 -63.00 -3.78 -22.88
C PRO A 659 -62.63 -2.44 -22.18
N ARG A 660 -63.54 -1.90 -21.33
CA ARG A 660 -63.46 -0.56 -20.68
C ARG A 660 -63.81 -0.54 -19.17
N SER A 661 -63.15 0.40 -18.49
CA SER A 661 -63.36 1.07 -17.17
C SER A 661 -64.71 1.08 -16.42
N ALA A 662 -64.62 1.09 -15.07
CA ALA A 662 -65.41 1.91 -14.11
C ALA A 662 -64.59 2.08 -12.79
N GLY A 663 -64.76 3.08 -11.91
CA GLY A 663 -65.73 4.19 -11.82
C GLY A 663 -65.22 5.43 -11.05
N ARG A 664 -66.12 6.32 -10.58
CA ARG A 664 -65.86 7.73 -10.16
C ARG A 664 -65.89 7.99 -8.63
N ALA A 665 -65.21 9.06 -8.21
CA ALA A 665 -65.62 10.01 -7.15
C ALA A 665 -65.11 11.44 -7.52
N SER A 666 -65.68 12.53 -6.97
CA SER A 666 -65.60 13.85 -7.64
C SER A 666 -65.53 15.14 -6.78
N THR A 667 -64.58 16.01 -7.17
CA THR A 667 -64.67 17.49 -7.34
C THR A 667 -64.96 18.46 -6.17
N SER A 668 -63.93 19.26 -5.81
CA SER A 668 -63.87 20.74 -5.73
C SER A 668 -62.37 21.10 -5.55
N GLY A 669 -61.75 22.17 -6.08
CA GLY A 669 -62.10 23.60 -6.11
C GLY A 669 -61.22 24.33 -5.07
N SER A 670 -60.33 25.29 -5.37
CA SER A 670 -60.01 25.96 -6.65
C SER A 670 -58.63 26.70 -6.65
N ALA A 671 -58.14 27.00 -7.86
CA ALA A 671 -57.40 28.21 -8.28
C ALA A 671 -55.93 28.54 -7.87
N SER A 672 -55.13 28.80 -8.92
CA SER A 672 -53.91 29.66 -9.00
C SER A 672 -52.59 29.20 -8.36
N GLY A 673 -51.46 29.55 -9.00
CA GLY A 673 -50.10 29.32 -8.49
C GLY A 673 -49.08 28.84 -9.52
N SER A 674 -48.57 29.73 -10.39
CA SER A 674 -47.42 29.41 -11.26
C SER A 674 -46.14 29.33 -10.42
N GLY A 675 -45.52 28.14 -10.29
CA GLY A 675 -44.57 27.85 -9.21
C GLY A 675 -43.45 26.87 -9.52
N SER A 676 -42.55 27.22 -10.44
CA SER A 676 -41.23 26.58 -10.63
C SER A 676 -41.19 25.06 -10.85
N THR A 677 -41.31 24.61 -12.10
CA THR A 677 -41.00 23.23 -12.53
C THR A 677 -39.62 22.78 -12.04
N THR A 678 -38.64 23.70 -11.99
CA THR A 678 -37.28 23.47 -11.47
C THR A 678 -37.28 23.00 -10.01
N GLY A 679 -38.16 23.53 -9.16
CA GLY A 679 -38.25 23.14 -7.75
C GLY A 679 -38.82 21.73 -7.58
N ALA A 680 -39.85 21.39 -8.37
CA ALA A 680 -40.40 20.03 -8.43
C ALA A 680 -39.37 19.02 -8.95
N VAL A 681 -38.66 19.35 -10.04
CA VAL A 681 -37.62 18.49 -10.62
C VAL A 681 -36.46 18.27 -9.65
N LEU A 682 -35.96 19.31 -8.97
CA LEU A 682 -34.90 19.15 -7.95
C LEU A 682 -35.35 18.27 -6.79
N LYS A 683 -36.60 18.43 -6.31
CA LYS A 683 -37.15 17.61 -5.22
C LYS A 683 -37.38 16.15 -5.65
N ALA A 684 -37.79 15.93 -6.89
CA ALA A 684 -37.93 14.59 -7.50
C ALA A 684 -36.57 13.93 -7.80
N SER A 685 -35.54 14.70 -8.17
CA SER A 685 -34.17 14.19 -8.29
C SER A 685 -33.60 13.75 -6.95
N ALA A 686 -33.87 14.50 -5.87
CA ALA A 686 -33.44 14.14 -4.52
C ALA A 686 -34.09 12.83 -4.03
N SER A 687 -35.40 12.65 -4.22
CA SER A 687 -36.07 11.38 -3.90
C SER A 687 -35.66 10.24 -4.85
N GLY A 688 -35.43 10.53 -6.13
CA GLY A 688 -34.92 9.57 -7.12
C GLY A 688 -33.53 9.03 -6.77
N VAL A 689 -32.61 9.87 -6.30
CA VAL A 689 -31.28 9.45 -5.81
C VAL A 689 -31.39 8.54 -4.58
N GLY A 690 -32.27 8.86 -3.63
CA GLY A 690 -32.56 8.00 -2.48
C GLY A 690 -33.17 6.65 -2.89
N GLY A 691 -34.07 6.66 -3.87
CA GLY A 691 -34.65 5.45 -4.47
C GLY A 691 -33.60 4.60 -5.21
N PHE A 692 -32.70 5.24 -5.96
CA PHE A 692 -31.61 4.56 -6.67
C PHE A 692 -30.68 3.80 -5.71
N PHE A 693 -30.21 4.43 -4.62
CA PHE A 693 -29.43 3.72 -3.60
C PHE A 693 -30.17 2.53 -2.96
N LYS A 694 -31.50 2.61 -2.85
CA LYS A 694 -32.35 1.58 -2.22
C LYS A 694 -32.70 0.43 -3.16
N ALA A 695 -32.62 0.63 -4.49
CA ALA A 695 -32.89 -0.39 -5.50
C ALA A 695 -31.62 -0.95 -6.15
N TYR A 696 -30.60 -0.11 -6.40
CA TYR A 696 -29.29 -0.43 -6.97
C TYR A 696 -28.20 -0.29 -5.89
N GLY A 697 -28.33 -1.05 -4.81
CA GLY A 697 -27.30 -1.12 -3.76
C GLY A 697 -25.97 -1.69 -4.29
N LYS A 698 -24.87 -1.41 -3.57
CA LYS A 698 -23.46 -1.80 -3.89
C LYS A 698 -23.33 -3.20 -4.53
N PHE A 699 -24.01 -4.19 -3.97
CA PHE A 699 -24.07 -5.58 -4.45
C PHE A 699 -24.41 -5.74 -5.95
N TYR A 700 -25.38 -5.00 -6.47
CA TYR A 700 -25.82 -5.10 -7.87
C TYR A 700 -24.86 -4.46 -8.89
N LEU A 701 -23.96 -3.59 -8.42
CA LEU A 701 -22.85 -3.05 -9.21
C LEU A 701 -21.58 -3.91 -9.08
N ASP A 702 -21.35 -4.43 -7.87
CA ASP A 702 -20.19 -5.27 -7.57
C ASP A 702 -20.14 -6.54 -8.42
N VAL A 703 -21.28 -7.21 -8.70
CA VAL A 703 -21.26 -8.47 -9.48
C VAL A 703 -20.89 -8.26 -10.96
N PRO A 704 -21.55 -7.37 -11.75
CA PRO A 704 -21.12 -7.12 -13.13
C PRO A 704 -19.68 -6.58 -13.23
N LEU A 705 -19.26 -5.75 -12.27
CA LEU A 705 -17.89 -5.24 -12.20
C LEU A 705 -16.88 -6.35 -11.88
N ALA A 706 -17.21 -7.26 -10.97
CA ALA A 706 -16.37 -8.41 -10.64
C ALA A 706 -16.20 -9.38 -11.80
N VAL A 707 -17.27 -9.66 -12.55
CA VAL A 707 -17.21 -10.50 -13.75
C VAL A 707 -16.37 -9.80 -14.84
N THR A 708 -16.53 -8.48 -15.02
CA THR A 708 -15.74 -7.68 -15.96
C THR A 708 -14.25 -7.77 -15.64
N ASP A 709 -13.84 -7.40 -14.42
CA ASP A 709 -12.43 -7.31 -14.04
C ASP A 709 -11.79 -8.70 -13.84
N GLY A 710 -12.56 -9.70 -13.39
CA GLY A 710 -12.12 -11.09 -13.32
C GLY A 710 -11.83 -11.69 -14.70
N LEU A 711 -12.72 -11.48 -15.69
CA LEU A 711 -12.49 -11.88 -17.08
C LEU A 711 -11.29 -11.16 -17.70
N ARG A 712 -11.13 -9.86 -17.42
CA ARG A 712 -9.99 -9.05 -17.88
C ARG A 712 -8.65 -9.57 -17.36
N ASN A 713 -8.62 -10.12 -16.15
CA ASN A 713 -7.40 -10.61 -15.51
C ASN A 713 -7.01 -12.05 -15.91
N VAL A 714 -7.88 -12.82 -16.59
CA VAL A 714 -7.58 -14.19 -17.05
C VAL A 714 -6.24 -14.35 -17.78
N PRO A 715 -5.77 -13.45 -18.65
CA PRO A 715 -4.50 -13.63 -19.37
C PRO A 715 -3.27 -13.70 -18.44
N LYS A 716 -3.35 -13.10 -17.24
CA LYS A 716 -2.29 -13.17 -16.22
C LYS A 716 -2.04 -14.60 -15.74
N LEU A 717 -3.06 -15.46 -15.73
CA LEU A 717 -2.98 -16.85 -15.24
C LEU A 717 -2.04 -17.73 -16.07
N TYR A 718 -1.63 -17.27 -17.26
CA TYR A 718 -0.66 -17.95 -18.14
C TYR A 718 0.43 -17.02 -18.67
N GLY A 719 0.79 -16.00 -17.87
CA GLY A 719 1.98 -15.18 -18.05
C GLY A 719 1.84 -13.93 -18.92
N GLU A 720 0.62 -13.50 -19.28
CA GLU A 720 0.44 -12.32 -20.13
C GLU A 720 0.30 -11.01 -19.35
N LYS A 721 0.90 -9.95 -19.89
CA LYS A 721 0.76 -8.58 -19.37
C LYS A 721 -0.57 -8.01 -19.85
N VAL A 722 -1.43 -7.60 -18.91
CA VAL A 722 -2.70 -6.92 -19.16
C VAL A 722 -2.53 -5.44 -18.85
N GLU A 723 -2.99 -4.54 -19.73
CA GLU A 723 -2.92 -3.09 -19.50
C GLU A 723 -3.71 -2.69 -18.24
N GLU A 724 -3.13 -1.84 -17.39
CA GLU A 724 -3.83 -1.26 -16.24
C GLU A 724 -4.89 -0.24 -16.69
N ARG A 725 -6.03 -0.22 -16.00
CA ARG A 725 -7.13 0.73 -16.21
C ARG A 725 -6.81 2.08 -15.58
N LYS A 726 -7.30 3.18 -16.19
CA LYS A 726 -7.32 4.48 -15.50
C LYS A 726 -8.39 4.49 -14.40
N PRO A 727 -8.09 4.92 -13.16
CA PRO A 727 -9.05 4.87 -12.06
C PRO A 727 -10.37 5.59 -12.37
N ILE A 728 -11.48 4.95 -12.03
CA ILE A 728 -12.83 5.48 -12.28
C ILE A 728 -13.25 6.29 -11.05
N ASN A 729 -13.48 7.59 -11.22
CA ASN A 729 -13.74 8.54 -10.12
C ASN A 729 -15.14 9.18 -10.19
N ASP A 730 -15.70 9.28 -11.39
CA ASP A 730 -17.00 9.88 -11.68
C ASP A 730 -17.64 9.21 -12.91
N TRP A 731 -18.86 9.62 -13.28
CA TRP A 731 -19.58 9.05 -14.41
C TRP A 731 -18.87 9.30 -15.76
N LYS A 732 -18.06 10.37 -15.87
CA LYS A 732 -17.31 10.71 -17.09
C LYS A 732 -16.11 9.78 -17.27
N SER A 733 -15.30 9.60 -16.23
CA SER A 733 -14.21 8.62 -16.24
C SER A 733 -14.74 7.20 -16.45
N GLY A 734 -15.86 6.83 -15.80
CA GLY A 734 -16.53 5.55 -16.04
C GLY A 734 -17.01 5.35 -17.49
N THR A 735 -17.56 6.37 -18.15
CA THR A 735 -17.98 6.30 -19.56
C THR A 735 -16.82 6.32 -20.55
N ILE A 736 -15.78 7.12 -20.30
CA ILE A 736 -14.57 7.15 -21.12
C ILE A 736 -13.85 5.81 -21.05
N GLU A 737 -13.66 5.26 -19.86
CA GLU A 737 -12.94 3.99 -19.66
C GLU A 737 -13.76 2.79 -20.14
N GLY A 738 -15.09 2.77 -19.95
CA GLY A 738 -15.97 1.78 -20.56
C GLY A 738 -15.87 1.76 -22.09
N GLY A 739 -15.84 2.94 -22.72
CA GLY A 739 -15.63 3.08 -24.16
C GLY A 739 -14.24 2.62 -24.64
N LYS A 740 -13.17 3.04 -23.94
CA LYS A 740 -11.79 2.61 -24.25
C LYS A 740 -11.67 1.09 -24.14
N HIS A 741 -12.12 0.52 -23.01
CA HIS A 741 -12.03 -0.90 -22.71
C HIS A 741 -12.82 -1.76 -23.71
N PHE A 742 -13.97 -1.28 -24.18
CA PHE A 742 -14.73 -1.97 -25.23
C PHE A 742 -13.94 -2.08 -26.53
N VAL A 743 -13.43 -0.94 -27.05
CA VAL A 743 -12.69 -0.91 -28.31
C VAL A 743 -11.39 -1.72 -28.23
N VAL A 744 -10.59 -1.51 -27.17
CA VAL A 744 -9.33 -2.23 -26.97
C VAL A 744 -9.58 -3.73 -26.78
N GLY A 745 -10.45 -4.13 -25.85
CA GLY A 745 -10.69 -5.54 -25.53
C GLY A 745 -11.35 -6.34 -26.67
N LEU A 746 -12.16 -5.71 -27.53
CA LEU A 746 -12.59 -6.34 -28.79
C LEU A 746 -11.42 -6.48 -29.78
N SER A 747 -10.68 -5.41 -30.04
CA SER A 747 -9.60 -5.42 -31.04
C SER A 747 -8.46 -6.37 -30.69
N GLU A 748 -8.02 -6.39 -29.43
CA GLU A 748 -7.05 -7.37 -28.93
C GLU A 748 -7.62 -8.78 -28.96
N GLY A 749 -8.86 -8.99 -28.48
CA GLY A 749 -9.48 -10.32 -28.45
C GLY A 749 -9.52 -10.99 -29.82
N PHE A 750 -9.83 -10.26 -30.89
CA PHE A 750 -9.76 -10.79 -32.25
C PHE A 750 -8.33 -10.91 -32.79
N ALA A 751 -7.40 -10.03 -32.41
CA ALA A 751 -6.00 -10.11 -32.83
C ALA A 751 -5.26 -11.30 -32.19
N ASP A 752 -5.54 -11.61 -30.92
CA ASP A 752 -4.95 -12.71 -30.17
C ASP A 752 -5.14 -14.08 -30.84
N LEU A 753 -6.24 -14.27 -31.59
CA LEU A 753 -6.51 -15.46 -32.38
C LEU A 753 -5.42 -15.74 -33.44
N PHE A 754 -4.65 -14.73 -33.85
CA PHE A 754 -3.56 -14.84 -34.82
C PHE A 754 -2.18 -14.54 -34.20
N VAL A 755 -2.12 -13.57 -33.28
CA VAL A 755 -0.88 -13.15 -32.60
C VAL A 755 -0.35 -14.24 -31.68
N GLN A 756 -1.20 -14.93 -30.91
CA GLN A 756 -0.74 -15.94 -29.95
C GLN A 756 -0.24 -17.22 -30.64
N PRO A 757 -0.89 -17.77 -31.70
CA PRO A 757 -0.30 -18.85 -32.51
C PRO A 757 1.04 -18.47 -33.13
N TYR A 758 1.18 -17.25 -33.67
CA TYR A 758 2.43 -16.78 -34.27
C TYR A 758 3.55 -16.67 -33.22
N LYS A 759 3.28 -16.03 -32.09
CA LYS A 759 4.22 -15.88 -30.97
C LYS A 759 4.62 -17.24 -30.38
N GLY A 760 3.65 -18.10 -30.08
CA GLY A 760 3.90 -19.46 -29.61
C GLY A 760 4.67 -20.30 -30.62
N GLY A 761 4.39 -20.15 -31.92
CA GLY A 761 5.12 -20.82 -32.99
C GLY A 761 6.59 -20.39 -33.10
N ARG A 762 6.86 -19.10 -32.89
CA ARG A 762 8.23 -18.54 -32.80
C ARG A 762 8.97 -19.03 -31.55
N ASP A 763 8.27 -19.08 -30.41
CA ASP A 763 8.88 -19.31 -29.10
C ASP A 763 8.99 -20.81 -28.73
N GLY A 764 8.22 -21.69 -29.39
CA GLY A 764 8.16 -23.12 -29.05
C GLY A 764 7.79 -24.05 -30.23
N GLY A 765 7.96 -23.63 -31.48
CA GLY A 765 7.70 -24.45 -32.66
C GLY A 765 6.23 -24.91 -32.78
N ALA A 766 6.00 -26.07 -33.38
CA ALA A 766 4.64 -26.58 -33.60
C ALA A 766 3.82 -26.78 -32.30
N ALA A 767 4.47 -27.24 -31.22
CA ALA A 767 3.82 -27.38 -29.91
C ALA A 767 3.48 -26.02 -29.29
N GLY A 768 4.40 -25.05 -29.38
CA GLY A 768 4.16 -23.67 -28.97
C GLY A 768 3.05 -22.99 -29.78
N ALA A 769 2.96 -23.25 -31.09
CA ALA A 769 1.89 -22.75 -31.94
C ALA A 769 0.51 -23.29 -31.51
N ALA A 770 0.42 -24.59 -31.20
CA ALA A 770 -0.82 -25.21 -30.70
C ALA A 770 -1.25 -24.64 -29.34
N LEU A 771 -0.30 -24.45 -28.40
CA LEU A 771 -0.54 -23.72 -27.14
C LEU A 771 -0.97 -22.27 -27.40
N GLY A 772 -0.39 -21.62 -28.41
CA GLY A 772 -0.75 -20.29 -28.88
C GLY A 772 -2.19 -20.19 -29.42
N VAL A 773 -2.69 -21.22 -30.11
CA VAL A 773 -4.12 -21.30 -30.50
C VAL A 773 -5.02 -21.41 -29.26
N GLY A 774 -4.64 -22.23 -28.27
CA GLY A 774 -5.36 -22.32 -27.00
C GLY A 774 -5.44 -20.98 -26.27
N LYS A 775 -4.30 -20.27 -26.14
CA LYS A 775 -4.24 -18.91 -25.58
C LYS A 775 -5.07 -17.91 -26.39
N GLY A 776 -4.95 -17.92 -27.73
CA GLY A 776 -5.65 -17.01 -28.62
C GLY A 776 -7.18 -17.11 -28.52
N VAL A 777 -7.73 -18.34 -28.53
CA VAL A 777 -9.18 -18.57 -28.36
C VAL A 777 -9.66 -18.16 -26.97
N LEU A 778 -8.88 -18.43 -25.91
CA LEU A 778 -9.21 -18.04 -24.54
C LEU A 778 -9.15 -16.51 -24.33
N ASN A 779 -8.14 -15.84 -24.88
CA ASN A 779 -8.05 -14.38 -24.92
C ASN A 779 -9.25 -13.78 -25.68
N MET A 780 -9.59 -14.31 -26.86
CA MET A 780 -10.75 -13.86 -27.62
C MET A 780 -12.03 -13.93 -26.79
N ALA A 781 -12.34 -15.09 -26.19
CA ALA A 781 -13.56 -15.26 -25.40
C ALA A 781 -13.60 -14.34 -24.16
N THR A 782 -12.48 -14.22 -23.44
CA THR A 782 -12.43 -13.49 -22.16
C THR A 782 -12.32 -11.98 -22.34
N LYS A 783 -11.47 -11.49 -23.24
CA LYS A 783 -11.35 -10.06 -23.56
C LYS A 783 -12.63 -9.51 -24.19
N THR A 784 -13.29 -10.22 -25.10
CA THR A 784 -14.54 -9.74 -25.73
C THR A 784 -15.73 -9.73 -24.76
N ALA A 785 -15.87 -10.74 -23.89
CA ALA A 785 -16.89 -10.75 -22.85
C ALA A 785 -16.66 -9.64 -21.81
N SER A 786 -15.41 -9.44 -21.37
CA SER A 786 -15.02 -8.35 -20.47
C SER A 786 -15.25 -6.96 -21.10
N ALA A 787 -14.84 -6.77 -22.35
CA ALA A 787 -15.10 -5.55 -23.14
C ALA A 787 -16.60 -5.20 -23.16
N THR A 788 -17.45 -6.18 -23.43
CA THR A 788 -18.92 -6.02 -23.53
C THR A 788 -19.53 -5.65 -22.18
N LEU A 789 -19.15 -6.33 -21.09
CA LEU A 789 -19.66 -6.03 -19.75
C LEU A 789 -19.15 -4.68 -19.22
N GLY A 790 -17.94 -4.27 -19.61
CA GLY A 790 -17.33 -2.99 -19.25
C GLY A 790 -18.13 -1.75 -19.68
N ILE A 791 -18.91 -1.84 -20.78
CA ILE A 791 -19.86 -0.78 -21.20
C ILE A 791 -20.89 -0.47 -20.11
N VAL A 792 -21.29 -1.46 -19.31
CA VAL A 792 -22.31 -1.28 -18.25
C VAL A 792 -21.65 -1.11 -16.89
N ALA A 793 -20.64 -1.93 -16.58
CA ALA A 793 -19.99 -1.95 -15.28
C ALA A 793 -19.22 -0.65 -14.96
N TYR A 794 -18.41 -0.15 -15.89
CA TYR A 794 -17.54 1.01 -15.64
C TYR A 794 -18.34 2.33 -15.53
N PRO A 795 -19.35 2.61 -16.38
CA PRO A 795 -20.26 3.74 -16.16
C PRO A 795 -21.10 3.59 -14.88
N GLY A 796 -21.57 2.38 -14.55
CA GLY A 796 -22.31 2.11 -13.31
C GLY A 796 -21.49 2.44 -12.06
N GLN A 797 -20.23 2.02 -12.02
CA GLN A 797 -19.27 2.36 -10.96
C GLN A 797 -19.02 3.88 -10.89
N GLY A 798 -18.85 4.54 -12.04
CA GLY A 798 -18.67 5.99 -12.12
C GLY A 798 -19.90 6.78 -11.62
N ILE A 799 -21.10 6.33 -11.94
CA ILE A 799 -22.36 6.88 -11.43
C ILE A 799 -22.44 6.69 -9.91
N TYR A 800 -22.16 5.50 -9.39
CA TYR A 800 -22.12 5.24 -7.94
C TYR A 800 -21.15 6.17 -7.22
N LYS A 801 -19.90 6.30 -7.68
CA LYS A 801 -18.91 7.21 -7.09
C LYS A 801 -19.33 8.68 -7.19
N SER A 802 -19.97 9.09 -8.28
CA SER A 802 -20.53 10.44 -8.44
C SER A 802 -21.61 10.75 -7.39
N ILE A 803 -22.56 9.83 -7.21
CA ILE A 803 -23.66 9.98 -6.25
C ILE A 803 -23.13 9.89 -4.81
N ARG A 804 -22.22 8.95 -4.53
CA ARG A 804 -21.55 8.83 -3.23
C ARG A 804 -20.85 10.15 -2.86
N THR A 805 -20.07 10.73 -3.76
CA THR A 805 -19.34 11.99 -3.55
C THR A 805 -20.27 13.19 -3.28
N ALA A 806 -21.50 13.17 -3.78
CA ALA A 806 -22.50 14.19 -3.49
C ALA A 806 -23.10 14.05 -2.07
N VAL A 807 -23.38 12.81 -1.62
CA VAL A 807 -23.93 12.52 -0.30
C VAL A 807 -22.86 12.65 0.80
N HIS A 808 -21.73 11.96 0.61
CA HIS A 808 -20.61 11.89 1.53
C HIS A 808 -19.65 13.07 1.33
N SER A 809 -20.10 14.23 1.82
CA SER A 809 -19.46 15.54 1.59
C SER A 809 -19.10 16.29 2.88
N LYS A 810 -19.19 15.67 4.05
CA LYS A 810 -18.86 16.28 5.35
C LYS A 810 -17.35 16.49 5.46
N THR A 811 -16.55 15.46 5.26
CA THR A 811 -15.08 15.53 5.38
C THR A 811 -14.50 16.56 4.42
N ARG A 812 -14.96 16.54 3.16
CA ARG A 812 -14.52 17.52 2.14
C ARG A 812 -14.84 18.97 2.51
N ARG A 813 -15.99 19.21 3.16
CA ARG A 813 -16.36 20.54 3.69
C ARG A 813 -15.51 20.94 4.90
N ASN A 814 -15.19 20.00 5.79
CA ASN A 814 -14.31 20.27 6.93
C ASN A 814 -12.89 20.65 6.47
N ILE A 815 -12.31 19.90 5.52
CA ILE A 815 -11.01 20.23 4.91
C ILE A 815 -11.06 21.60 4.23
N ALA A 816 -12.11 21.88 3.46
CA ALA A 816 -12.30 23.16 2.80
C ALA A 816 -12.36 24.33 3.80
N ALA A 817 -13.08 24.18 4.90
CA ALA A 817 -13.17 25.18 5.97
C ALA A 817 -11.83 25.37 6.69
N ALA A 818 -11.09 24.30 6.99
CA ALA A 818 -9.76 24.39 7.60
C ALA A 818 -8.73 25.05 6.66
N ARG A 819 -8.73 24.70 5.36
CA ARG A 819 -7.88 25.34 4.33
C ARG A 819 -8.19 26.83 4.17
N GLN A 820 -9.45 27.23 4.36
CA GLN A 820 -9.83 28.64 4.38
C GLN A 820 -9.38 29.33 5.69
N ALA A 821 -9.67 28.76 6.86
CA ALA A 821 -9.28 29.36 8.14
C ALA A 821 -7.76 29.58 8.29
N GLU A 822 -6.95 28.65 7.78
CA GLU A 822 -5.49 28.85 7.67
C GLU A 822 -5.13 29.92 6.61
N GLY A 823 -5.83 29.96 5.47
CA GLY A 823 -5.64 30.98 4.44
C GLY A 823 -5.88 32.40 4.95
N ASP A 824 -7.01 32.61 5.65
CA ASP A 824 -7.43 33.88 6.21
C ASP A 824 -6.48 34.33 7.34
N TYR A 825 -6.01 33.40 8.18
CA TYR A 825 -4.97 33.64 9.18
C TYR A 825 -3.63 34.07 8.53
N LEU A 826 -3.17 33.34 7.50
CA LEU A 826 -1.93 33.65 6.78
C LEU A 826 -2.00 34.96 5.98
N ALA A 827 -3.19 35.34 5.52
CA ALA A 827 -3.43 36.62 4.85
C ALA A 827 -3.30 37.80 5.84
N ARG A 828 -3.88 37.69 7.03
CA ARG A 828 -3.85 38.75 8.07
C ARG A 828 -2.50 38.89 8.75
N ASN A 829 -1.78 37.79 8.97
CA ASN A 829 -0.56 37.76 9.78
C ASN A 829 0.74 37.81 8.94
N SER A 830 0.69 38.28 7.68
CA SER A 830 1.86 38.41 6.81
C SER A 830 2.04 39.86 6.34
N ASN A 831 3.28 40.37 6.37
CA ASN A 831 3.64 41.61 5.68
C ASN A 831 3.89 41.31 4.19
N PHE A 832 3.04 41.82 3.29
CA PHE A 832 3.22 41.75 1.83
C PHE A 832 2.37 42.81 1.12
N GLU A 833 2.75 43.19 -0.10
CA GLU A 833 1.97 44.13 -0.90
C GLU A 833 0.75 43.45 -1.55
N VAL A 834 -0.42 43.64 -0.95
CA VAL A 834 -1.70 43.11 -1.46
C VAL A 834 -1.94 43.46 -2.92
N GLN A 835 -1.64 44.70 -3.34
CA GLN A 835 -1.89 45.15 -4.72
C GLN A 835 -1.08 44.36 -5.76
N ALA A 836 0.15 43.96 -5.45
CA ALA A 836 0.94 43.09 -6.32
C ALA A 836 0.31 41.70 -6.50
N VAL A 837 -0.34 41.16 -5.45
CA VAL A 837 -1.08 39.88 -5.49
C VAL A 837 -2.29 40.00 -6.42
N LEU A 838 -3.08 41.07 -6.25
CA LEU A 838 -4.27 41.36 -7.06
C LEU A 838 -3.89 41.57 -8.55
N HIS A 839 -2.82 42.34 -8.80
CA HIS A 839 -2.30 42.59 -10.15
C HIS A 839 -1.76 41.31 -10.81
N ARG A 840 -1.04 40.44 -10.08
CA ARG A 840 -0.55 39.15 -10.59
C ARG A 840 -1.71 38.23 -10.96
N PHE A 841 -2.76 38.17 -10.14
CA PHE A 841 -3.98 37.40 -10.46
C PHE A 841 -4.69 37.92 -11.72
N ASP A 842 -4.90 39.24 -11.82
CA ASP A 842 -5.51 39.85 -13.00
C ASP A 842 -4.64 39.65 -14.26
N THR A 843 -3.31 39.66 -14.12
CA THR A 843 -2.36 39.37 -15.21
C THR A 843 -2.45 37.92 -15.69
N LEU A 844 -2.48 36.95 -14.76
CA LEU A 844 -2.67 35.52 -15.08
C LEU A 844 -4.01 35.27 -15.82
N CYS A 845 -5.03 36.05 -15.49
CA CYS A 845 -6.31 36.09 -16.19
C CYS A 845 -6.20 36.72 -17.58
N ARG A 846 -5.62 37.93 -17.72
CA ARG A 846 -5.48 38.64 -19.01
C ARG A 846 -4.61 37.90 -20.02
N LEU A 847 -3.51 37.28 -19.58
CA LEU A 847 -2.67 36.41 -20.42
C LEU A 847 -3.38 35.13 -20.87
N SER A 848 -4.59 34.83 -20.35
CA SER A 848 -5.49 33.80 -20.92
C SER A 848 -6.41 34.34 -22.02
N GLU A 849 -6.68 35.64 -22.01
CA GLU A 849 -7.56 36.34 -22.94
C GLU A 849 -6.77 36.78 -24.19
N GLU A 850 -5.57 37.35 -24.07
CA GLU A 850 -4.73 37.72 -25.24
C GLU A 850 -4.27 36.51 -26.09
N LYS A 851 -3.99 35.36 -25.45
CA LYS A 851 -3.70 34.10 -26.17
C LYS A 851 -4.91 33.55 -26.93
N LYS A 852 -6.12 33.98 -26.58
CA LYS A 852 -7.36 33.65 -27.30
C LYS A 852 -7.45 34.52 -28.56
N ASP A 853 -7.25 35.82 -28.43
CA ASP A 853 -7.36 36.77 -29.55
C ASP A 853 -6.26 36.57 -30.60
N LYS A 854 -5.01 36.26 -30.19
CA LYS A 854 -3.95 35.89 -31.15
C LYS A 854 -4.20 34.56 -31.85
N LYS A 855 -5.03 33.66 -31.32
CA LYS A 855 -5.41 32.41 -31.98
C LYS A 855 -6.67 32.57 -32.85
N GLY A 856 -7.61 33.43 -32.43
CA GLY A 856 -8.76 33.86 -33.22
C GLY A 856 -8.33 34.62 -34.48
N ARG A 857 -7.48 35.65 -34.34
CA ARG A 857 -6.90 36.37 -35.49
C ARG A 857 -6.21 35.44 -36.47
N LYS A 858 -5.43 34.45 -36.01
CA LYS A 858 -4.82 33.47 -36.93
C LYS A 858 -5.81 32.56 -37.65
N SER A 859 -6.96 32.21 -37.05
CA SER A 859 -8.01 31.47 -37.76
C SER A 859 -8.82 32.34 -38.72
N ASP A 860 -9.03 33.62 -38.38
CA ASP A 860 -9.71 34.58 -39.26
C ASP A 860 -8.81 34.99 -40.43
N GLU A 861 -7.50 35.16 -40.21
CA GLU A 861 -6.49 35.38 -41.24
C GLU A 861 -6.38 34.19 -42.20
N SER A 862 -6.41 32.93 -41.70
CA SER A 862 -6.46 31.75 -42.60
C SER A 862 -7.77 31.66 -43.37
N ALA A 863 -8.91 31.95 -42.73
CA ALA A 863 -10.22 31.92 -43.40
C ALA A 863 -10.41 33.08 -44.40
N LEU A 864 -9.72 34.21 -44.21
CA LEU A 864 -9.63 35.30 -45.19
C LEU A 864 -8.69 34.95 -46.34
N ALA A 865 -7.56 34.28 -46.08
CA ALA A 865 -6.66 33.79 -47.12
C ALA A 865 -7.35 32.75 -48.02
N GLU A 866 -8.01 31.74 -47.45
CA GLU A 866 -8.77 30.73 -48.22
C GLU A 866 -9.87 31.37 -49.08
N ARG A 867 -10.50 32.46 -48.61
CA ARG A 867 -11.51 33.24 -49.35
C ARG A 867 -10.94 34.21 -50.39
N GLN A 868 -9.63 34.29 -50.55
CA GLN A 868 -8.97 35.02 -51.64
C GLN A 868 -8.34 34.08 -52.69
N THR A 869 -8.50 32.77 -52.52
CA THR A 869 -8.01 31.71 -53.44
C THR A 869 -9.14 30.88 -54.08
N TYR A 870 -10.37 31.38 -54.07
CA TYR A 870 -11.56 30.81 -54.72
C TYR A 870 -12.32 31.87 -55.53
#